data_AF-A0A8H6X096-F1
#
_entry.id   AF-A0A8H6X096-F1
#
_cell.length_a   1.000
_cell.length_b   1.000
_cell.length_c   1.000
_cell.angle_alpha   90.00
_cell.angle_beta   90.00
_cell.angle_gamma   90.00
#
_symmetry.space_group_name_H-M   'P 1'
#
loop_
_entity.id
_entity.type
_entity.pdbx_description
1 polymer ?
#
loop_
_entity_poly.entity_id
_entity_poly.type
_entity_poly.pdbx_seq_one_letter_code
_entity_poly.pdbx_strand_id
1 'polypeptide(L)'
;MVNACDQRVTRIPFCHDCLTHRRRRALACKVSVPCAGHCIGPNISRHCSFCYCKAQDGQQHTPSHSQTAGPQSAKPPSEKTFATCGITATTHTFDMHFPWTSSPRSRVLAKVPTGSIPRITRRTTCGATSPLTLIDVLDTLVVLGDVPGFEKAVKDVIEWVSFDVNTRPQVFETTIRVLGGLLSGHIFATDRNKPFFLPWYTGQLLKLARDLGERLLPAFSTPSGLPYARINLRHGVLRGEGTETCSAGAGSLMLEFATLSRLTGDDRFEKAAHKAFFAVWNRRSDIGLVGNTINIRSGVWTKPEVSGIGAGIDSFYEYALKWYILSGDLEFLDVWDDSYASIMRWSRAPDGFWYRPVNMVTGDTAYWTVDSLSAFWPGLQVLAGDVQNAIKLHLMYYNLWRKHSGLPEVYDTNYKVATSHQYPLRPEFIESTWYLYRATGDPFYLDVGERILFDITTRAKVPCGLTGIKDLRTNARDDRMESFALSETLKYLYLLFDEDNPLHSDDSNYVFTTEGHILTLSNNLQKPISAARRKMRKVETHQCPTYIPYRHKGTGLSLGIRSRGDADYARSLLDQSASEADESAWSPNGWCERPYVNLFAYDFILSANAKNVPEDLSPSRLKLDLVEDGFILKNVTGIKMSIVQRLDGQGYDVRKLGHYDVRAGHWVYIADESLWATSEDPFEATAEQRMLDLPMRFFTSVTDPLSEVQTGFADLLNMMQFSTNGYTALFGAELAVPPGPHVQSLRMDNQAGVPVVRDDSNTYGCLEYLDIFQDAVLVVHRGECTFLEKLVRARDAGAAGVLVISTDDVALNPTADAAELQAAGDLSDVGLVVLTPHVGKLVHDMLDATDERGGQLMLQLDPEGMSAAPVQAEVWSDKPKTNKILYINGHPLLNTRIIV
;
A
#
# COMPACT_ATOMS: atom_id res chain seq x y z
N MET A 1 -36.24 18.54 -37.80
CA MET A 1 -37.11 17.86 -36.80
C MET A 1 -36.37 16.58 -36.42
N VAL A 2 -35.75 16.50 -35.23
CA VAL A 2 -36.38 16.18 -33.92
C VAL A 2 -36.83 14.71 -33.88
N ASN A 3 -36.54 13.84 -32.91
CA ASN A 3 -35.63 13.77 -31.74
C ASN A 3 -35.55 12.27 -31.33
N ALA A 4 -34.66 11.77 -30.46
CA ALA A 4 -33.29 12.11 -30.01
C ALA A 4 -32.82 10.97 -29.08
N CYS A 5 -31.52 10.62 -29.04
CA CYS A 5 -30.99 9.58 -28.13
C CYS A 5 -29.47 9.73 -27.92
N ASP A 6 -29.06 10.43 -26.86
CA ASP A 6 -27.66 10.43 -26.41
C ASP A 6 -27.58 10.66 -24.90
N GLN A 7 -27.17 9.61 -24.17
CA GLN A 7 -26.49 9.69 -22.87
C GLN A 7 -25.62 8.43 -22.72
N ARG A 8 -24.35 8.54 -23.08
CA ARG A 8 -23.35 7.50 -22.81
C ARG A 8 -22.92 7.58 -21.35
N VAL A 9 -22.97 6.47 -20.63
CA VAL A 9 -22.22 6.30 -19.38
C VAL A 9 -20.88 5.68 -19.74
N THR A 10 -19.79 6.36 -19.35
CA THR A 10 -18.41 5.93 -19.59
C THR A 10 -18.07 4.67 -18.79
N ARG A 11 -17.40 3.73 -19.44
CA ARG A 11 -16.88 2.50 -18.83
C ARG A 11 -15.56 2.80 -18.10
N ILE A 12 -15.32 2.09 -17.01
CA ILE A 12 -13.99 1.97 -16.40
C ILE A 12 -13.20 0.96 -17.25
N PRO A 13 -12.01 1.31 -17.76
CA PRO A 13 -11.07 0.34 -18.31
C PRO A 13 -9.99 0.03 -17.27
N PHE A 14 -9.78 -1.24 -16.94
CA PHE A 14 -8.45 -1.66 -16.49
C PHE A 14 -7.48 -1.51 -17.67
N CYS A 15 -6.35 -0.84 -17.45
CA CYS A 15 -5.39 -0.52 -18.50
C CYS A 15 -4.62 -1.76 -18.96
N HIS A 16 -5.13 -2.45 -19.98
CA HIS A 16 -4.40 -3.48 -20.69
C HIS A 16 -4.28 -3.12 -22.19
N ASP A 17 -3.36 -2.19 -22.50
CA ASP A 17 -3.07 -1.80 -23.89
C ASP A 17 -1.58 -1.51 -24.10
N CYS A 18 -0.84 -2.57 -24.49
CA CYS A 18 0.25 -2.57 -25.49
C CYS A 18 1.13 -3.83 -25.34
N LEU A 19 0.83 -4.91 -26.10
CA LEU A 19 1.85 -5.74 -26.78
C LEU A 19 1.28 -6.86 -27.71
N THR A 20 0.07 -6.72 -28.25
CA THR A 20 -0.49 -7.70 -29.21
C THR A 20 -0.20 -7.38 -30.67
N HIS A 21 1.08 -7.38 -31.09
CA HIS A 21 1.43 -7.56 -32.51
C HIS A 21 2.89 -8.02 -32.75
N ARG A 22 3.11 -9.34 -32.81
CA ARG A 22 4.06 -9.93 -33.77
C ARG A 22 3.61 -11.33 -34.18
N ARG A 23 3.43 -11.52 -35.49
CA ARG A 23 2.90 -12.76 -36.10
C ARG A 23 3.94 -13.88 -36.09
N ARG A 24 3.45 -15.12 -36.01
CA ARG A 24 4.19 -16.36 -36.31
C ARG A 24 5.00 -16.24 -37.61
N ARG A 25 6.29 -16.57 -37.56
CA ARG A 25 6.99 -17.28 -38.63
C ARG A 25 7.91 -18.33 -38.02
N ALA A 26 7.62 -19.60 -38.32
CA ALA A 26 8.56 -20.68 -38.07
C ALA A 26 9.67 -20.64 -39.13
N LEU A 27 10.90 -20.91 -38.71
CA LEU A 27 11.98 -21.33 -39.61
C LEU A 27 12.87 -22.30 -38.84
N ALA A 28 13.01 -23.50 -39.37
CA ALA A 28 13.75 -24.58 -38.75
C ALA A 28 15.20 -24.56 -39.20
N CYS A 29 16.14 -24.70 -38.25
CA CYS A 29 17.49 -25.18 -38.52
C CYS A 29 17.72 -26.47 -37.70
N LYS A 30 17.59 -27.60 -38.38
CA LYS A 30 18.21 -28.87 -37.97
C LYS A 30 19.73 -28.79 -38.14
N VAL A 31 20.41 -29.83 -37.64
CA VAL A 31 21.84 -30.23 -37.79
C VAL A 31 22.63 -30.03 -36.49
N SER A 32 23.29 -31.02 -35.89
CA SER A 32 23.17 -32.50 -35.97
C SER A 32 24.00 -33.13 -34.85
N VAL A 33 23.51 -34.18 -34.19
CA VAL A 33 24.34 -35.07 -33.35
C VAL A 33 24.97 -36.14 -34.24
N PRO A 34 26.18 -36.65 -33.92
CA PRO A 34 26.23 -38.08 -33.57
C PRO A 34 27.09 -38.41 -32.34
N CYS A 35 26.69 -39.47 -31.65
CA CYS A 35 27.31 -40.00 -30.44
C CYS A 35 28.40 -41.06 -30.74
N ALA A 36 29.34 -41.24 -29.81
CA ALA A 36 29.99 -42.50 -29.37
C ALA A 36 31.15 -42.09 -28.43
N GLY A 37 31.58 -42.80 -27.38
CA GLY A 37 31.26 -44.04 -26.66
C GLY A 37 32.30 -44.13 -25.51
N HIS A 38 32.32 -45.02 -24.52
CA HIS A 38 31.58 -46.24 -24.22
C HIS A 38 31.69 -46.52 -22.71
N CYS A 39 30.87 -47.41 -22.15
CA CYS A 39 30.86 -47.77 -20.73
C CYS A 39 32.11 -48.57 -20.28
N ILE A 40 32.41 -48.58 -18.97
CA ILE A 40 32.96 -49.72 -18.18
C ILE A 40 32.93 -49.34 -16.67
N GLY A 41 32.35 -50.19 -15.81
CA GLY A 41 32.66 -50.28 -14.37
C GLY A 41 33.54 -51.51 -14.09
N PRO A 42 33.82 -51.97 -12.84
CA PRO A 42 33.07 -51.68 -11.58
C PRO A 42 33.93 -51.63 -10.27
N ASN A 43 33.25 -51.51 -9.12
CA ASN A 43 33.51 -52.21 -7.83
C ASN A 43 34.70 -51.90 -6.87
N ILE A 44 34.44 -52.20 -5.57
CA ILE A 44 35.36 -52.58 -4.45
C ILE A 44 36.02 -51.48 -3.55
N SER A 45 35.26 -51.13 -2.50
CA SER A 45 35.53 -51.23 -1.03
C SER A 45 36.91 -51.03 -0.35
N ARG A 46 36.80 -50.61 0.94
CA ARG A 46 37.75 -50.70 2.09
C ARG A 46 38.78 -49.57 2.21
N HIS A 47 39.29 -49.17 3.39
CA HIS A 47 38.94 -49.16 4.83
C HIS A 47 40.24 -48.71 5.56
N CYS A 48 40.19 -48.43 6.88
CA CYS A 48 41.33 -48.12 7.76
C CYS A 48 42.02 -46.75 7.55
N SER A 49 42.59 -46.08 8.56
CA SER A 49 42.48 -46.18 10.03
C SER A 49 43.06 -44.94 10.73
N PHE A 50 42.66 -44.73 11.99
CA PHE A 50 43.25 -43.89 13.04
C PHE A 50 44.71 -43.39 12.85
N CYS A 51 44.97 -42.12 13.25
CA CYS A 51 45.86 -41.86 14.38
C CYS A 51 45.78 -40.44 15.00
N TYR A 52 46.16 -40.40 16.28
CA TYR A 52 46.28 -39.28 17.22
C TYR A 52 47.09 -38.05 16.75
N CYS A 53 46.80 -36.86 17.31
CA CYS A 53 47.71 -36.26 18.32
C CYS A 53 47.06 -35.16 19.19
N LYS A 54 47.66 -34.93 20.36
CA LYS A 54 47.15 -34.09 21.47
C LYS A 54 48.34 -33.35 22.12
N ALA A 55 48.20 -32.05 22.38
CA ALA A 55 49.04 -31.25 23.29
C ALA A 55 48.19 -30.01 23.71
N GLN A 56 47.94 -29.66 24.98
CA GLN A 56 48.85 -29.33 26.11
C GLN A 56 49.61 -28.01 25.88
N ASP A 57 49.79 -27.11 26.87
CA ASP A 57 49.18 -26.92 28.21
C ASP A 57 49.60 -25.52 28.75
N GLY A 58 49.02 -25.05 29.88
CA GLY A 58 49.56 -23.94 30.70
C GLY A 58 48.54 -22.83 31.03
N GLN A 59 47.99 -22.77 32.25
CA GLN A 59 48.53 -22.08 33.46
C GLN A 59 48.37 -20.54 33.44
N GLN A 60 48.09 -19.81 34.53
CA GLN A 60 47.46 -20.09 35.85
C GLN A 60 47.25 -18.71 36.55
N HIS A 61 46.17 -18.49 37.32
CA HIS A 61 46.14 -17.76 38.63
C HIS A 61 44.75 -17.22 39.06
N THR A 62 44.14 -17.96 40.00
CA THR A 62 43.55 -17.59 41.32
C THR A 62 42.92 -16.21 41.67
N PRO A 63 42.01 -16.15 42.69
CA PRO A 63 40.94 -15.15 42.80
C PRO A 63 41.02 -14.23 44.04
N SER A 64 39.99 -13.39 44.28
CA SER A 64 39.72 -12.79 45.61
C SER A 64 38.22 -12.68 45.93
N HIS A 65 37.89 -12.69 47.23
CA HIS A 65 36.53 -12.71 47.79
C HIS A 65 35.98 -11.32 48.13
N SER A 66 34.65 -11.19 48.19
CA SER A 66 33.99 -10.64 49.40
C SER A 66 32.52 -11.10 49.53
N GLN A 67 32.08 -11.31 50.77
CA GLN A 67 30.68 -11.55 51.16
C GLN A 67 30.15 -10.30 51.85
N THR A 68 28.84 -10.02 51.83
CA THR A 68 28.05 -9.70 53.05
C THR A 68 26.54 -9.56 52.82
N ALA A 69 25.79 -10.07 53.79
CA ALA A 69 24.47 -9.63 54.32
C ALA A 69 23.27 -9.33 53.38
N GLY A 70 22.14 -10.01 53.65
CA GLY A 70 20.78 -9.47 53.43
C GLY A 70 20.33 -8.59 54.61
N PRO A 71 19.11 -8.01 54.57
CA PRO A 71 17.96 -8.80 55.04
C PRO A 71 16.59 -8.56 54.37
N GLN A 72 15.77 -9.61 54.45
CA GLN A 72 14.30 -9.69 54.64
C GLN A 72 13.30 -8.67 54.01
N SER A 73 12.38 -9.29 53.24
CA SER A 73 10.92 -9.06 53.22
C SER A 73 10.32 -7.75 52.69
N ALA A 74 9.81 -7.81 51.46
CA ALA A 74 8.49 -7.28 51.10
C ALA A 74 7.83 -8.21 50.06
N LYS A 75 6.57 -8.63 50.30
CA LYS A 75 5.76 -9.36 49.30
C LYS A 75 5.07 -8.35 48.36
N PRO A 76 5.23 -8.45 47.03
CA PRO A 76 4.27 -7.88 46.10
C PRO A 76 3.02 -8.79 46.01
N PRO A 77 1.84 -8.26 45.60
CA PRO A 77 0.59 -9.00 45.57
C PRO A 77 0.52 -9.99 44.38
N SER A 78 -0.39 -10.95 44.51
CA SER A 78 -0.70 -11.98 43.52
C SER A 78 -0.86 -11.45 42.10
N GLU A 79 -0.18 -12.10 41.15
CA GLU A 79 -0.48 -11.98 39.71
C GLU A 79 -1.96 -12.30 39.48
N LYS A 80 -2.73 -11.28 39.06
CA LYS A 80 -3.97 -11.52 38.34
C LYS A 80 -3.60 -11.85 36.92
N THR A 81 -3.93 -13.06 36.48
CA THR A 81 -3.84 -13.45 35.08
C THR A 81 -4.72 -12.52 34.24
N PHE A 82 -4.12 -11.62 33.47
CA PHE A 82 -4.85 -10.75 32.57
C PHE A 82 -5.24 -11.54 31.32
N ALA A 83 -6.54 -11.63 31.05
CA ALA A 83 -7.05 -12.21 29.83
C ALA A 83 -6.86 -11.20 28.68
N THR A 84 -5.84 -11.40 27.85
CA THR A 84 -5.75 -10.77 26.53
C THR A 84 -6.80 -11.40 25.60
N CYS A 85 -7.57 -10.57 24.90
CA CYS A 85 -8.50 -11.02 23.87
C CYS A 85 -7.73 -11.36 22.58
N GLY A 86 -6.94 -12.42 22.60
CA GLY A 86 -6.30 -12.91 21.39
C GLY A 86 -7.33 -13.53 20.44
N ILE A 87 -7.21 -13.28 19.14
CA ILE A 87 -7.66 -14.24 18.12
C ILE A 87 -6.75 -15.47 18.21
N THR A 88 -7.00 -16.25 19.26
CA THR A 88 -6.46 -17.59 19.45
C THR A 88 -7.64 -18.52 19.60
N ALA A 89 -7.71 -19.55 18.76
CA ALA A 89 -8.52 -20.72 19.09
C ALA A 89 -7.96 -21.25 20.43
N THR A 90 -8.70 -21.04 21.52
CA THR A 90 -8.17 -21.20 22.88
C THR A 90 -7.64 -22.61 23.10
N THR A 91 -6.32 -22.71 23.18
CA THR A 91 -5.57 -23.89 23.60
C THR A 91 -5.79 -24.13 25.10
N HIS A 92 -6.81 -24.91 25.43
CA HIS A 92 -6.93 -25.48 26.77
C HIS A 92 -6.64 -26.99 26.74
N THR A 93 -5.46 -27.33 27.27
CA THR A 93 -5.09 -28.69 27.66
C THR A 93 -6.05 -29.22 28.70
N PHE A 94 -6.83 -30.24 28.34
CA PHE A 94 -7.48 -31.11 29.32
C PHE A 94 -6.57 -32.30 29.63
N ASP A 95 -5.79 -32.15 30.70
CA ASP A 95 -5.12 -33.28 31.33
C ASP A 95 -6.19 -34.19 31.98
N MET A 96 -6.48 -35.32 31.34
CA MET A 96 -7.21 -36.42 31.96
C MET A 96 -6.28 -37.61 32.14
N HIS A 97 -5.62 -37.62 33.30
CA HIS A 97 -4.96 -38.81 33.83
C HIS A 97 -5.97 -39.94 34.04
N PHE A 98 -5.89 -40.99 33.23
CA PHE A 98 -6.30 -42.34 33.62
C PHE A 98 -5.17 -43.33 33.26
N PRO A 99 -4.84 -44.28 34.15
CA PRO A 99 -3.57 -45.02 34.07
C PRO A 99 -3.64 -46.16 33.06
N TRP A 100 -2.69 -46.17 32.11
CA TRP A 100 -2.45 -47.33 31.26
C TRP A 100 -1.42 -48.27 31.89
N THR A 101 -1.88 -49.43 32.34
CA THR A 101 -1.00 -50.55 32.71
C THR A 101 -0.33 -51.16 31.48
N SER A 102 0.98 -51.39 31.59
CA SER A 102 1.85 -51.94 30.55
C SER A 102 1.60 -53.42 30.22
N SER A 103 1.63 -53.80 28.93
CA SER A 103 2.32 -55.02 28.42
C SER A 103 2.31 -55.10 26.87
N PRO A 104 3.32 -55.68 26.17
CA PRO A 104 3.50 -55.48 24.72
C PRO A 104 3.39 -56.75 23.84
N ARG A 105 3.51 -56.52 22.51
CA ARG A 105 3.78 -57.45 21.39
C ARG A 105 2.60 -58.22 20.77
N SER A 106 2.38 -58.03 19.47
CA SER A 106 2.80 -59.00 18.45
C SER A 106 2.61 -58.44 17.02
N ARG A 107 3.38 -58.97 16.03
CA ARG A 107 3.22 -58.64 14.60
C ARG A 107 2.30 -59.68 13.95
N VAL A 108 1.33 -59.26 13.13
CA VAL A 108 0.74 -60.12 12.08
C VAL A 108 0.44 -59.27 10.82
N LEU A 109 0.86 -59.76 9.66
CA LEU A 109 0.47 -59.28 8.34
C LEU A 109 -0.87 -59.92 7.92
N ALA A 110 -1.90 -59.15 7.56
CA ALA A 110 -2.95 -59.63 6.64
C ALA A 110 -3.86 -58.50 6.10
N LYS A 111 -4.04 -58.52 4.77
CA LYS A 111 -5.24 -58.23 3.97
C LYS A 111 -6.17 -57.06 4.35
N VAL A 112 -6.32 -56.16 3.38
CA VAL A 112 -7.49 -55.27 3.19
C VAL A 112 -8.79 -56.09 3.13
N PRO A 113 -9.81 -55.79 3.94
CA PRO A 113 -11.19 -56.19 3.71
C PRO A 113 -11.97 -55.03 3.08
N THR A 114 -12.67 -55.29 1.98
CA THR A 114 -13.75 -54.44 1.48
C THR A 114 -14.91 -54.46 2.48
N GLY A 115 -14.98 -53.43 3.33
CA GLY A 115 -15.99 -53.28 4.38
C GLY A 115 -16.94 -52.11 4.12
N SER A 116 -18.24 -52.39 4.20
CA SER A 116 -19.34 -51.43 4.09
C SER A 116 -19.14 -50.15 4.90
N ILE A 117 -19.39 -48.99 4.29
CA ILE A 117 -19.52 -47.69 4.98
C ILE A 117 -20.56 -47.84 6.10
N PRO A 118 -20.21 -47.58 7.37
CA PRO A 118 -21.19 -47.63 8.45
C PRO A 118 -22.18 -46.47 8.27
N ARG A 119 -23.48 -46.75 8.35
CA ARG A 119 -24.52 -45.71 8.46
C ARG A 119 -24.28 -44.90 9.73
N ILE A 120 -23.63 -43.74 9.61
CA ILE A 120 -23.52 -42.76 10.68
C ILE A 120 -24.94 -42.32 11.03
N THR A 121 -25.33 -42.54 12.28
CA THR A 121 -26.70 -42.30 12.74
C THR A 121 -26.91 -40.82 13.02
N ARG A 122 -28.12 -40.33 12.73
CA ARG A 122 -28.58 -38.94 12.91
C ARG A 122 -28.16 -38.35 14.28
N ARG A 123 -27.12 -37.50 14.29
CA ARG A 123 -26.84 -36.37 15.21
C ARG A 123 -25.37 -35.91 15.06
N THR A 124 -25.14 -34.93 14.18
CA THR A 124 -23.87 -34.18 14.11
C THR A 124 -24.00 -32.89 14.93
N THR A 125 -22.96 -32.55 15.70
CA THR A 125 -22.95 -31.41 16.62
C THR A 125 -21.89 -30.41 16.18
N CYS A 126 -22.30 -29.18 15.85
CA CYS A 126 -21.34 -28.09 15.67
C CYS A 126 -20.56 -27.85 16.98
N GLY A 127 -19.27 -27.52 16.86
CA GLY A 127 -18.31 -27.48 17.97
C GLY A 127 -17.13 -28.44 17.77
N ALA A 128 -17.37 -29.58 17.10
CA ALA A 128 -16.31 -30.48 16.63
C ALA A 128 -16.70 -31.31 15.38
N THR A 129 -17.99 -31.37 15.00
CA THR A 129 -18.48 -32.22 13.89
C THR A 129 -19.50 -31.52 12.99
N SER A 130 -19.33 -30.20 12.75
CA SER A 130 -19.79 -29.62 11.49
C SER A 130 -18.82 -30.05 10.39
N PRO A 131 -19.26 -30.34 9.15
CA PRO A 131 -18.33 -30.51 8.03
C PRO A 131 -17.85 -29.12 7.57
N LEU A 132 -17.18 -28.38 8.46
CA LEU A 132 -16.74 -27.00 8.26
C LEU A 132 -15.87 -26.89 7.01
N THR A 133 -14.82 -27.72 6.94
CA THR A 133 -13.93 -27.85 5.78
C THR A 133 -14.67 -28.17 4.48
N LEU A 134 -15.82 -28.87 4.51
CA LEU A 134 -16.60 -29.15 3.30
C LEU A 134 -17.33 -27.91 2.78
N ILE A 135 -17.81 -27.05 3.69
CA ILE A 135 -18.47 -25.79 3.35
C ILE A 135 -17.43 -24.78 2.87
N ASP A 136 -16.28 -24.70 3.56
CA ASP A 136 -15.17 -23.81 3.24
C ASP A 136 -14.61 -24.02 1.83
N VAL A 137 -14.43 -25.28 1.41
CA VAL A 137 -13.78 -25.59 0.13
C VAL A 137 -14.71 -25.56 -1.08
N LEU A 138 -16.00 -25.18 -0.91
CA LEU A 138 -16.97 -25.16 -2.02
C LEU A 138 -16.46 -24.34 -3.21
N ASP A 139 -15.88 -23.17 -2.97
CA ASP A 139 -15.32 -22.35 -4.04
C ASP A 139 -13.82 -22.56 -4.29
N THR A 140 -13.10 -23.27 -3.42
CA THR A 140 -11.79 -23.84 -3.81
C THR A 140 -11.98 -24.81 -4.98
N LEU A 141 -13.04 -25.63 -4.97
CA LEU A 141 -13.36 -26.52 -6.10
C LEU A 141 -13.68 -25.76 -7.39
N VAL A 142 -14.23 -24.54 -7.26
CA VAL A 142 -14.46 -23.63 -8.39
C VAL A 142 -13.14 -23.10 -8.95
N VAL A 143 -12.25 -22.61 -8.07
CA VAL A 143 -10.90 -22.15 -8.43
C VAL A 143 -10.09 -23.24 -9.13
N LEU A 144 -10.19 -24.49 -8.66
CA LEU A 144 -9.49 -25.66 -9.20
C LEU A 144 -10.10 -26.25 -10.49
N GLY A 145 -11.23 -25.73 -10.99
CA GLY A 145 -11.89 -26.26 -12.18
C GLY A 145 -12.69 -27.57 -11.97
N ASP A 146 -12.86 -28.04 -10.74
CA ASP A 146 -13.46 -29.36 -10.42
C ASP A 146 -14.99 -29.30 -10.32
N VAL A 147 -15.67 -29.22 -11.47
CA VAL A 147 -17.13 -29.21 -11.55
C VAL A 147 -17.77 -30.47 -10.92
N PRO A 148 -17.29 -31.72 -11.16
CA PRO A 148 -17.84 -32.91 -10.51
C PRO A 148 -17.65 -32.93 -8.99
N GLY A 149 -16.47 -32.50 -8.51
CA GLY A 149 -16.19 -32.35 -7.08
C GLY A 149 -17.08 -31.31 -6.43
N PHE A 150 -17.26 -30.16 -7.07
CA PHE A 150 -18.20 -29.11 -6.63
C PHE A 150 -19.63 -29.63 -6.53
N GLU A 151 -20.17 -30.28 -7.58
CA GLU A 151 -21.52 -30.82 -7.56
C GLU A 151 -21.71 -31.82 -6.41
N LYS A 152 -20.72 -32.69 -6.17
CA LYS A 152 -20.74 -33.64 -5.06
C LYS A 152 -20.71 -32.93 -3.71
N ALA A 153 -19.80 -31.97 -3.51
CA ALA A 153 -19.68 -31.23 -2.27
C ALA A 153 -20.97 -30.46 -1.93
N VAL A 154 -21.63 -29.84 -2.93
CA VAL A 154 -22.94 -29.20 -2.76
C VAL A 154 -24.01 -30.21 -2.30
N LYS A 155 -24.05 -31.42 -2.87
CA LYS A 155 -24.97 -32.49 -2.42
C LYS A 155 -24.67 -32.94 -0.99
N ASP A 156 -23.40 -33.17 -0.66
CA ASP A 156 -22.97 -33.58 0.67
C ASP A 156 -23.33 -32.49 1.72
N VAL A 157 -23.15 -31.20 1.41
CA VAL A 157 -23.57 -30.09 2.29
C VAL A 157 -25.09 -30.10 2.51
N ILE A 158 -25.89 -30.29 1.45
CA ILE A 158 -27.36 -30.33 1.54
C ILE A 158 -27.86 -31.54 2.34
N GLU A 159 -27.17 -32.68 2.29
CA GLU A 159 -27.56 -33.90 3.02
C GLU A 159 -27.16 -33.86 4.50
N TRP A 160 -25.96 -33.35 4.82
CA TRP A 160 -25.34 -33.55 6.14
C TRP A 160 -25.33 -32.31 7.06
N VAL A 161 -25.59 -31.10 6.57
CA VAL A 161 -25.52 -29.86 7.36
C VAL A 161 -26.88 -29.46 7.95
N SER A 162 -26.87 -29.08 9.23
CA SER A 162 -28.01 -28.49 9.93
C SER A 162 -27.56 -27.57 11.05
N PHE A 163 -28.21 -26.41 11.20
CA PHE A 163 -27.89 -25.42 12.24
C PHE A 163 -28.85 -25.46 13.44
N ASP A 164 -29.84 -26.35 13.46
CA ASP A 164 -30.59 -26.65 14.70
C ASP A 164 -29.79 -27.57 15.62
N VAL A 165 -28.74 -27.02 16.23
CA VAL A 165 -27.79 -27.73 17.08
C VAL A 165 -27.54 -26.93 18.36
N ASN A 166 -27.53 -27.62 19.50
CA ASN A 166 -27.22 -27.00 20.79
C ASN A 166 -25.70 -26.84 20.94
N THR A 167 -25.18 -25.76 20.37
CA THR A 167 -23.76 -25.37 20.43
C THR A 167 -23.63 -23.86 20.52
N ARG A 168 -22.46 -23.36 20.91
CA ARG A 168 -22.17 -21.94 21.14
C ARG A 168 -20.94 -21.49 20.33
N PRO A 169 -21.03 -21.41 18.99
CA PRO A 169 -19.94 -20.92 18.16
C PRO A 169 -19.75 -19.39 18.28
N GLN A 170 -18.66 -18.91 17.69
CA GLN A 170 -18.34 -17.49 17.56
C GLN A 170 -19.01 -16.91 16.32
N VAL A 171 -19.65 -15.74 16.46
CA VAL A 171 -20.45 -15.11 15.39
C VAL A 171 -19.58 -14.79 14.18
N PHE A 172 -18.40 -14.20 14.41
CA PHE A 172 -17.38 -13.93 13.39
C PHE A 172 -16.99 -15.19 12.59
N GLU A 173 -16.38 -16.18 13.23
CA GLU A 173 -15.96 -17.45 12.60
C GLU A 173 -17.09 -18.16 11.84
N THR A 174 -18.32 -18.10 12.38
CA THR A 174 -19.49 -18.73 11.74
C THR A 174 -19.95 -17.94 10.51
N THR A 175 -19.76 -16.61 10.51
CA THR A 175 -20.12 -15.75 9.39
C THR A 175 -19.12 -15.94 8.26
N ILE A 176 -17.83 -15.71 8.51
CA ILE A 176 -16.81 -15.70 7.45
C ILE A 176 -16.72 -17.07 6.76
N ARG A 177 -16.62 -18.18 7.52
CA ARG A 177 -16.54 -19.55 7.00
C ARG A 177 -17.87 -20.08 6.46
N VAL A 178 -18.84 -20.22 7.37
CA VAL A 178 -20.05 -21.01 7.08
C VAL A 178 -21.05 -20.20 6.26
N LEU A 179 -21.27 -18.93 6.59
CA LEU A 179 -22.16 -18.08 5.79
C LEU A 179 -21.48 -17.69 4.47
N GLY A 180 -20.20 -17.31 4.47
CA GLY A 180 -19.41 -17.03 3.28
C GLY A 180 -19.38 -18.19 2.28
N GLY A 181 -18.96 -19.38 2.71
CA GLY A 181 -18.89 -20.57 1.86
C GLY A 181 -20.25 -21.01 1.29
N LEU A 182 -21.34 -20.92 2.08
CA LEU A 182 -22.69 -21.22 1.58
C LEU A 182 -23.20 -20.20 0.55
N LEU A 183 -22.89 -18.91 0.73
CA LEU A 183 -23.27 -17.85 -0.21
C LEU A 183 -22.48 -17.96 -1.52
N SER A 184 -21.16 -18.11 -1.43
CA SER A 184 -20.28 -18.33 -2.58
C SER A 184 -20.69 -19.58 -3.38
N GLY A 185 -20.85 -20.72 -2.71
CA GLY A 185 -21.35 -21.95 -3.34
C GLY A 185 -22.75 -21.80 -3.96
N HIS A 186 -23.63 -20.99 -3.36
CA HIS A 186 -24.93 -20.69 -3.98
C HIS A 186 -24.80 -19.87 -5.27
N ILE A 187 -23.93 -18.86 -5.30
CA ILE A 187 -23.70 -18.00 -6.47
C ILE A 187 -23.24 -18.86 -7.67
N PHE A 188 -22.18 -19.65 -7.50
CA PHE A 188 -21.66 -20.49 -8.59
C PHE A 188 -22.63 -21.58 -9.05
N ALA A 189 -23.37 -22.21 -8.13
CA ALA A 189 -24.36 -23.22 -8.48
C ALA A 189 -25.59 -22.65 -9.24
N THR A 190 -25.81 -21.33 -9.22
CA THR A 190 -27.00 -20.67 -9.78
C THR A 190 -26.75 -19.92 -11.10
N ASP A 191 -25.54 -19.41 -11.35
CA ASP A 191 -25.25 -18.64 -12.57
C ASP A 191 -25.17 -19.52 -13.83
N ARG A 192 -26.25 -19.51 -14.60
CA ARG A 192 -26.42 -20.24 -15.87
C ARG A 192 -25.36 -19.96 -16.94
N ASN A 193 -24.61 -18.87 -16.83
CA ASN A 193 -23.59 -18.48 -17.81
C ASN A 193 -22.18 -18.96 -17.42
N LYS A 194 -22.01 -19.53 -16.22
CA LYS A 194 -20.71 -19.99 -15.69
C LYS A 194 -20.68 -21.54 -15.65
N PRO A 195 -19.50 -22.18 -15.76
CA PRO A 195 -19.38 -23.64 -15.91
C PRO A 195 -19.81 -24.46 -14.69
N PHE A 196 -19.99 -23.82 -13.52
CA PHE A 196 -20.40 -24.47 -12.27
C PHE A 196 -21.92 -24.47 -12.02
N PHE A 197 -22.72 -24.01 -12.99
CA PHE A 197 -24.18 -24.08 -12.91
C PHE A 197 -24.68 -25.52 -12.69
N LEU A 198 -25.55 -25.72 -11.69
CA LEU A 198 -26.11 -27.03 -11.37
C LEU A 198 -27.61 -27.08 -11.73
N PRO A 199 -28.02 -27.75 -12.83
CA PRO A 199 -29.41 -27.69 -13.32
C PRO A 199 -30.48 -28.22 -12.36
N TRP A 200 -30.10 -29.07 -11.39
CA TRP A 200 -31.00 -29.62 -10.36
C TRP A 200 -31.07 -28.74 -9.10
N TYR A 201 -30.21 -27.73 -8.98
CA TYR A 201 -30.10 -26.90 -7.79
C TYR A 201 -31.23 -25.84 -7.75
N THR A 202 -31.82 -25.67 -6.57
CA THR A 202 -33.01 -24.83 -6.33
C THR A 202 -32.82 -23.90 -5.11
N GLY A 203 -31.58 -23.45 -4.91
CA GLY A 203 -31.22 -22.53 -3.82
C GLY A 203 -31.15 -23.17 -2.43
N GLN A 204 -30.84 -24.47 -2.32
CA GLN A 204 -30.76 -25.14 -1.02
C GLN A 204 -29.67 -24.55 -0.10
N LEU A 205 -28.49 -24.16 -0.62
CA LEU A 205 -27.45 -23.51 0.20
C LEU A 205 -27.90 -22.11 0.66
N LEU A 206 -28.65 -21.36 -0.16
CA LEU A 206 -29.22 -20.07 0.25
C LEU A 206 -30.26 -20.24 1.38
N LYS A 207 -31.03 -21.34 1.38
CA LYS A 207 -31.95 -21.67 2.47
C LYS A 207 -31.19 -21.99 3.78
N LEU A 208 -30.08 -22.72 3.68
CA LEU A 208 -29.17 -22.98 4.81
C LEU A 208 -28.51 -21.67 5.31
N ALA A 209 -28.01 -20.84 4.41
CA ALA A 209 -27.43 -19.52 4.71
C ALA A 209 -28.42 -18.61 5.43
N ARG A 210 -29.69 -18.61 5.00
CA ARG A 210 -30.77 -17.87 5.66
C ARG A 210 -31.10 -18.41 7.05
N ASP A 211 -31.26 -19.74 7.22
CA ASP A 211 -31.49 -20.35 8.54
C ASP A 211 -30.35 -20.02 9.52
N LEU A 212 -29.09 -20.04 9.04
CA LEU A 212 -27.94 -19.61 9.82
C LEU A 212 -28.00 -18.13 10.20
N GLY A 213 -28.24 -17.25 9.21
CA GLY A 213 -28.37 -15.81 9.46
C GLY A 213 -29.48 -15.49 10.48
N GLU A 214 -30.65 -16.14 10.38
CA GLU A 214 -31.75 -15.97 11.32
C GLU A 214 -31.39 -16.41 12.75
N ARG A 215 -30.52 -17.42 12.92
CA ARG A 215 -29.96 -17.84 14.21
C ARG A 215 -28.89 -16.89 14.76
N LEU A 216 -28.17 -16.17 13.90
CA LEU A 216 -27.14 -15.21 14.29
C LEU A 216 -27.72 -13.82 14.63
N LEU A 217 -28.82 -13.40 14.00
CA LEU A 217 -29.46 -12.09 14.22
C LEU A 217 -29.68 -11.69 15.71
N PRO A 218 -30.05 -12.59 16.65
CA PRO A 218 -30.21 -12.22 18.06
C PRO A 218 -28.93 -11.68 18.71
N ALA A 219 -27.73 -12.00 18.19
CA ALA A 219 -26.47 -11.49 18.70
C ALA A 219 -26.36 -9.96 18.62
N PHE A 220 -27.02 -9.33 17.64
CA PHE A 220 -27.03 -7.87 17.44
C PHE A 220 -28.02 -7.12 18.36
N SER A 221 -28.75 -7.84 19.23
CA SER A 221 -29.75 -7.27 20.15
C SER A 221 -29.10 -6.63 21.38
N THR A 222 -28.17 -5.70 21.16
CA THR A 222 -27.44 -4.95 22.18
C THR A 222 -27.76 -3.45 22.13
N PRO A 223 -27.58 -2.70 23.23
CA PRO A 223 -27.81 -1.25 23.24
C PRO A 223 -26.93 -0.49 22.25
N SER A 224 -25.68 -0.92 22.05
CA SER A 224 -24.73 -0.29 21.12
C SER A 224 -24.96 -0.67 19.66
N GLY A 225 -25.58 -1.82 19.39
CA GLY A 225 -25.65 -2.45 18.07
C GLY A 225 -24.47 -3.37 17.73
N LEU A 226 -23.43 -3.43 18.57
CA LEU A 226 -22.32 -4.38 18.44
C LEU A 226 -22.81 -5.80 18.79
N PRO A 227 -22.46 -6.83 18.01
CA PRO A 227 -22.91 -8.19 18.26
C PRO A 227 -22.23 -8.81 19.48
N TYR A 228 -22.93 -9.70 20.18
CA TYR A 228 -22.30 -10.68 21.06
C TYR A 228 -21.28 -11.52 20.29
N ALA A 229 -20.06 -11.67 20.81
CA ALA A 229 -19.02 -12.47 20.15
C ALA A 229 -19.40 -13.95 19.96
N ARG A 230 -20.26 -14.51 20.84
CA ARG A 230 -20.74 -15.89 20.78
C ARG A 230 -22.27 -15.95 20.96
N ILE A 231 -22.90 -16.93 20.31
CA ILE A 231 -24.35 -17.16 20.35
C ILE A 231 -24.63 -18.66 20.30
N ASN A 232 -25.72 -19.14 20.91
CA ASN A 232 -26.14 -20.53 20.77
C ASN A 232 -27.07 -20.72 19.56
N LEU A 233 -26.74 -21.62 18.63
CA LEU A 233 -27.50 -21.78 17.37
C LEU A 233 -28.94 -22.30 17.54
N ARG A 234 -29.28 -22.91 18.69
CA ARG A 234 -30.64 -23.33 19.04
C ARG A 234 -31.33 -22.39 20.04
N HIS A 235 -30.57 -21.85 21.00
CA HIS A 235 -31.12 -21.13 22.15
C HIS A 235 -30.88 -19.61 22.13
N GLY A 236 -30.19 -19.09 21.11
CA GLY A 236 -29.86 -17.67 21.01
C GLY A 236 -28.82 -17.23 22.04
N VAL A 237 -28.94 -15.98 22.51
CA VAL A 237 -28.01 -15.41 23.50
C VAL A 237 -28.27 -16.02 24.87
N LEU A 238 -27.26 -16.66 25.46
CA LEU A 238 -27.37 -17.30 26.77
C LEU A 238 -27.29 -16.28 27.92
N ARG A 239 -27.88 -16.62 29.07
CA ARG A 239 -27.78 -15.77 30.28
C ARG A 239 -26.34 -15.78 30.79
N GLY A 240 -25.75 -14.59 30.92
CA GLY A 240 -24.34 -14.43 31.30
C GLY A 240 -23.35 -14.51 30.14
N GLU A 241 -23.81 -14.43 28.90
CA GLU A 241 -22.95 -14.32 27.72
C GLU A 241 -22.02 -13.09 27.81
N GLY A 242 -20.80 -13.24 27.29
CA GLY A 242 -19.73 -12.26 27.42
C GLY A 242 -20.07 -10.92 26.77
N THR A 243 -19.66 -9.80 27.38
CA THR A 243 -20.00 -8.45 26.92
C THR A 243 -18.89 -7.77 26.14
N GLU A 244 -17.91 -8.52 25.64
CA GLU A 244 -16.74 -8.02 24.92
C GLU A 244 -16.67 -8.66 23.54
N THR A 245 -16.25 -7.87 22.56
CA THR A 245 -15.94 -8.31 21.18
C THR A 245 -14.74 -7.52 20.68
N CYS A 246 -14.06 -8.01 19.65
CA CYS A 246 -13.06 -7.23 18.92
C CYS A 246 -13.69 -6.47 17.74
N SER A 247 -12.95 -5.49 17.20
CA SER A 247 -13.36 -4.68 16.04
C SER A 247 -13.57 -5.54 14.79
N ALA A 248 -12.66 -6.47 14.49
CA ALA A 248 -12.85 -7.50 13.47
C ALA A 248 -14.15 -8.30 13.71
N GLY A 249 -14.33 -8.84 14.92
CA GLY A 249 -15.50 -9.67 15.24
C GLY A 249 -16.86 -8.96 15.19
N ALA A 250 -16.87 -7.61 15.20
CA ALA A 250 -18.08 -6.80 15.06
C ALA A 250 -18.25 -6.16 13.68
N GLY A 251 -17.16 -5.84 12.98
CA GLY A 251 -17.18 -5.19 11.66
C GLY A 251 -17.16 -6.15 10.47
N SER A 252 -16.47 -7.27 10.60
CA SER A 252 -16.21 -8.24 9.53
C SER A 252 -17.39 -9.20 9.33
N LEU A 253 -18.57 -8.63 9.15
CA LEU A 253 -19.85 -9.33 8.93
C LEU A 253 -20.61 -8.75 7.73
N MET A 254 -20.18 -7.59 7.19
CA MET A 254 -20.92 -6.83 6.18
C MET A 254 -21.01 -7.56 4.83
N LEU A 255 -19.92 -8.14 4.34
CA LEU A 255 -19.88 -8.83 3.03
C LEU A 255 -20.95 -9.92 2.94
N GLU A 256 -20.99 -10.83 3.93
CA GLU A 256 -21.87 -12.00 3.95
C GLU A 256 -23.32 -11.61 4.30
N PHE A 257 -23.53 -10.81 5.35
CA PHE A 257 -24.87 -10.42 5.76
C PHE A 257 -25.55 -9.55 4.70
N ALA A 258 -24.83 -8.63 4.06
CA ALA A 258 -25.39 -7.84 2.98
C ALA A 258 -25.66 -8.70 1.74
N THR A 259 -24.75 -9.60 1.36
CA THR A 259 -24.96 -10.54 0.24
C THR A 259 -26.18 -11.45 0.50
N LEU A 260 -26.34 -11.96 1.72
CA LEU A 260 -27.54 -12.70 2.14
C LEU A 260 -28.81 -11.85 2.01
N SER A 261 -28.79 -10.58 2.44
CA SER A 261 -29.92 -9.66 2.25
C SER A 261 -30.25 -9.42 0.78
N ARG A 262 -29.24 -9.23 -0.09
CA ARG A 262 -29.47 -9.00 -1.52
C ARG A 262 -30.06 -10.24 -2.21
N LEU A 263 -29.56 -11.43 -1.88
CA LEU A 263 -30.03 -12.69 -2.47
C LEU A 263 -31.40 -13.16 -1.94
N THR A 264 -31.75 -12.83 -0.70
CA THR A 264 -33.04 -13.24 -0.07
C THR A 264 -34.14 -12.18 -0.13
N GLY A 265 -33.79 -10.90 -0.32
CA GLY A 265 -34.69 -9.76 -0.18
C GLY A 265 -35.01 -9.36 1.27
N ASP A 266 -34.42 -10.02 2.27
CA ASP A 266 -34.62 -9.71 3.69
C ASP A 266 -33.55 -8.74 4.18
N ASP A 267 -33.89 -7.46 4.33
CA ASP A 267 -32.93 -6.39 4.64
C ASP A 267 -32.43 -6.37 6.09
N ARG A 268 -32.90 -7.28 6.96
CA ARG A 268 -32.51 -7.32 8.38
C ARG A 268 -31.04 -7.64 8.57
N PHE A 269 -30.45 -8.50 7.72
CA PHE A 269 -29.05 -8.90 7.84
C PHE A 269 -28.11 -7.73 7.51
N GLU A 270 -28.26 -7.12 6.34
CA GLU A 270 -27.50 -5.93 5.92
C GLU A 270 -27.60 -4.80 6.94
N LYS A 271 -28.82 -4.49 7.44
CA LYS A 271 -29.02 -3.46 8.47
C LYS A 271 -28.31 -3.79 9.79
N ALA A 272 -28.28 -5.04 10.21
CA ALA A 272 -27.62 -5.47 11.44
C ALA A 272 -26.09 -5.33 11.32
N ALA A 273 -25.49 -5.83 10.23
CA ALA A 273 -24.06 -5.74 9.99
C ALA A 273 -23.60 -4.29 9.76
N HIS A 274 -24.32 -3.50 8.95
CA HIS A 274 -24.04 -2.08 8.76
C HIS A 274 -24.11 -1.30 10.09
N LYS A 275 -25.11 -1.57 10.94
CA LYS A 275 -25.18 -0.94 12.27
C LYS A 275 -23.98 -1.32 13.14
N ALA A 276 -23.54 -2.57 13.11
CA ALA A 276 -22.39 -3.04 13.89
C ALA A 276 -21.07 -2.41 13.39
N PHE A 277 -20.82 -2.41 12.08
CA PHE A 277 -19.65 -1.80 11.46
C PHE A 277 -19.52 -0.31 11.81
N PHE A 278 -20.59 0.48 11.61
CA PHE A 278 -20.57 1.89 11.99
C PHE A 278 -20.62 2.12 13.51
N ALA A 279 -21.07 1.16 14.32
CA ALA A 279 -20.90 1.24 15.78
C ALA A 279 -19.43 1.10 16.21
N VAL A 280 -18.59 0.40 15.45
CA VAL A 280 -17.13 0.40 15.61
C VAL A 280 -16.54 1.73 15.11
N TRP A 281 -16.82 2.10 13.86
CA TRP A 281 -16.23 3.30 13.22
C TRP A 281 -16.53 4.62 13.93
N ASN A 282 -17.77 4.80 14.40
CA ASN A 282 -18.19 6.02 15.11
C ASN A 282 -17.64 6.12 16.54
N ARG A 283 -16.75 5.20 16.94
CA ARG A 283 -16.03 5.19 18.22
C ARG A 283 -14.52 5.28 18.05
N ARG A 284 -14.01 5.50 16.84
CA ARG A 284 -12.60 5.84 16.62
C ARG A 284 -12.19 7.04 17.47
N SER A 285 -10.90 7.12 17.79
CA SER A 285 -10.32 8.26 18.51
C SER A 285 -10.28 9.53 17.66
N ASP A 286 -9.95 10.67 18.28
CA ASP A 286 -9.74 11.94 17.59
C ASP A 286 -8.61 11.87 16.54
N ILE A 287 -7.63 10.96 16.73
CA ILE A 287 -6.56 10.68 15.76
C ILE A 287 -6.95 9.64 14.69
N GLY A 288 -8.22 9.23 14.62
CA GLY A 288 -8.79 8.39 13.57
C GLY A 288 -8.64 6.88 13.72
N LEU A 289 -8.00 6.41 14.79
CA LEU A 289 -7.76 4.98 15.04
C LEU A 289 -8.93 4.30 15.74
N VAL A 290 -9.19 3.02 15.40
CA VAL A 290 -10.13 2.16 16.13
C VAL A 290 -9.36 1.27 17.11
N GLY A 291 -9.96 0.98 18.27
CA GLY A 291 -9.36 0.07 19.24
C GLY A 291 -9.54 -1.40 18.85
N ASN A 292 -8.86 -2.29 19.58
CA ASN A 292 -8.98 -3.73 19.38
C ASN A 292 -10.28 -4.28 19.99
N THR A 293 -10.43 -4.18 21.31
CA THR A 293 -11.53 -4.83 22.05
C THR A 293 -12.49 -3.79 22.65
N ILE A 294 -13.79 -4.03 22.51
CA ILE A 294 -14.87 -3.10 22.87
C ILE A 294 -15.98 -3.80 23.66
N ASN A 295 -16.52 -3.10 24.67
CA ASN A 295 -17.67 -3.58 25.43
C ASN A 295 -18.98 -3.35 24.67
N ILE A 296 -19.73 -4.41 24.37
CA ILE A 296 -20.95 -4.36 23.53
C ILE A 296 -22.15 -3.69 24.21
N ARG A 297 -22.12 -3.49 25.54
CA ARG A 297 -23.21 -2.82 26.27
C ARG A 297 -22.98 -1.33 26.39
N SER A 298 -21.80 -0.92 26.87
CA SER A 298 -21.45 0.50 27.04
C SER A 298 -20.93 1.15 25.74
N GLY A 299 -20.38 0.37 24.82
CA GLY A 299 -19.68 0.88 23.65
C GLY A 299 -18.39 1.60 24.01
N VAL A 300 -17.71 1.18 25.08
CA VAL A 300 -16.42 1.73 25.55
C VAL A 300 -15.32 0.72 25.23
N TRP A 301 -14.19 1.20 24.73
CA TRP A 301 -12.99 0.40 24.48
C TRP A 301 -12.41 -0.17 25.79
N THR A 302 -11.94 -1.41 25.76
CA THR A 302 -11.32 -2.03 26.94
C THR A 302 -9.84 -1.67 27.02
N LYS A 303 -9.33 -1.52 28.25
CA LYS A 303 -7.90 -1.19 28.47
C LYS A 303 -7.04 -2.47 28.47
N PRO A 304 -5.84 -2.44 27.85
CA PRO A 304 -5.23 -1.31 27.15
C PRO A 304 -5.87 -1.06 25.77
N GLU A 305 -6.07 0.23 25.46
CA GLU A 305 -6.76 0.69 24.25
C GLU A 305 -5.80 0.69 23.05
N VAL A 306 -5.53 -0.51 22.53
CA VAL A 306 -4.54 -0.76 21.47
C VAL A 306 -5.19 -0.77 20.10
N SER A 307 -4.52 -0.17 19.12
CA SER A 307 -4.82 -0.13 17.68
C SER A 307 -3.66 -0.71 16.88
N GLY A 308 -3.91 -1.12 15.64
CA GLY A 308 -2.91 -1.65 14.70
C GLY A 308 -3.60 -2.36 13.54
N ILE A 309 -2.82 -2.96 12.65
CA ILE A 309 -3.35 -3.75 11.51
C ILE A 309 -3.58 -5.23 11.85
N GLY A 310 -3.10 -5.70 13.00
CA GLY A 310 -3.08 -7.12 13.36
C GLY A 310 -4.33 -7.66 14.05
N ALA A 311 -4.13 -8.80 14.74
CA ALA A 311 -5.17 -9.67 15.24
C ALA A 311 -6.25 -8.96 16.07
N GLY A 312 -7.49 -8.99 15.60
CA GLY A 312 -8.65 -8.38 16.26
C GLY A 312 -9.11 -7.05 15.66
N ILE A 313 -8.34 -6.51 14.70
CA ILE A 313 -8.70 -5.31 13.94
C ILE A 313 -8.65 -5.61 12.45
N ASP A 314 -7.54 -6.16 11.94
CA ASP A 314 -7.35 -6.78 10.61
C ASP A 314 -8.49 -6.54 9.58
N SER A 315 -9.46 -7.44 9.58
CA SER A 315 -10.57 -7.60 8.65
C SER A 315 -11.62 -6.48 8.73
N PHE A 316 -11.63 -5.64 9.77
CA PHE A 316 -12.46 -4.42 9.80
C PHE A 316 -12.05 -3.47 8.67
N TYR A 317 -10.74 -3.26 8.46
CA TYR A 317 -10.24 -2.42 7.37
C TYR A 317 -10.44 -3.10 6.02
N GLU A 318 -10.27 -4.42 5.98
CA GLU A 318 -10.54 -5.23 4.79
C GLU A 318 -11.98 -5.07 4.31
N TYR A 319 -12.96 -5.14 5.22
CA TYR A 319 -14.38 -4.99 4.90
C TYR A 319 -14.75 -3.56 4.51
N ALA A 320 -14.00 -2.54 4.98
CA ALA A 320 -14.17 -1.17 4.51
C ALA A 320 -13.90 -1.09 2.99
N LEU A 321 -12.72 -1.57 2.54
CA LEU A 321 -12.37 -1.52 1.12
C LEU A 321 -13.14 -2.54 0.28
N LYS A 322 -13.19 -3.81 0.71
CA LYS A 322 -13.81 -4.89 -0.06
C LYS A 322 -15.34 -4.74 -0.18
N TRP A 323 -16.05 -4.14 0.79
CA TRP A 323 -17.47 -3.81 0.59
C TRP A 323 -17.67 -2.68 -0.42
N TYR A 324 -16.80 -1.67 -0.45
CA TYR A 324 -16.83 -0.65 -1.49
C TYR A 324 -16.64 -1.26 -2.89
N ILE A 325 -15.65 -2.14 -3.06
CA ILE A 325 -15.41 -2.87 -4.33
C ILE A 325 -16.65 -3.69 -4.75
N LEU A 326 -17.24 -4.45 -3.81
CA LEU A 326 -18.40 -5.31 -4.07
C LEU A 326 -19.69 -4.54 -4.38
N SER A 327 -19.89 -3.36 -3.80
CA SER A 327 -21.21 -2.69 -3.76
C SER A 327 -21.27 -1.26 -4.35
N GLY A 328 -20.13 -0.59 -4.50
CA GLY A 328 -20.03 0.83 -4.82
C GLY A 328 -20.40 1.78 -3.67
N ASP A 329 -20.48 1.30 -2.42
CA ASP A 329 -20.88 2.14 -1.28
C ASP A 329 -19.74 3.03 -0.75
N LEU A 330 -19.79 4.28 -1.18
CA LEU A 330 -18.81 5.32 -0.90
C LEU A 330 -18.63 5.69 0.58
N GLU A 331 -19.55 5.30 1.47
CA GLU A 331 -19.36 5.51 2.92
C GLU A 331 -18.33 4.53 3.52
N PHE A 332 -18.13 3.37 2.89
CA PHE A 332 -17.10 2.41 3.32
C PHE A 332 -15.73 2.75 2.71
N LEU A 333 -15.69 3.35 1.52
CA LEU A 333 -14.47 3.96 0.97
C LEU A 333 -13.97 5.11 1.86
N ASP A 334 -14.87 5.97 2.34
CA ASP A 334 -14.52 7.04 3.28
C ASP A 334 -13.89 6.51 4.58
N VAL A 335 -14.40 5.38 5.09
CA VAL A 335 -13.84 4.68 6.25
C VAL A 335 -12.46 4.11 5.94
N TRP A 336 -12.26 3.52 4.76
CA TRP A 336 -10.96 3.05 4.31
C TRP A 336 -9.95 4.20 4.22
N ASP A 337 -10.26 5.26 3.49
CA ASP A 337 -9.34 6.41 3.30
C ASP A 337 -8.95 7.07 4.64
N ASP A 338 -9.92 7.34 5.51
CA ASP A 338 -9.69 7.96 6.81
C ASP A 338 -8.86 7.05 7.75
N SER A 339 -9.12 5.74 7.73
CA SER A 339 -8.37 4.78 8.55
C SER A 339 -6.98 4.47 8.00
N TYR A 340 -6.83 4.37 6.68
CA TYR A 340 -5.55 4.16 6.01
C TYR A 340 -4.59 5.32 6.30
N ALA A 341 -5.05 6.57 6.14
CA ALA A 341 -4.26 7.75 6.49
C ALA A 341 -3.84 7.75 7.97
N SER A 342 -4.71 7.28 8.87
CA SER A 342 -4.43 7.18 10.30
C SER A 342 -3.39 6.08 10.62
N ILE A 343 -3.51 4.90 10.01
CA ILE A 343 -2.55 3.79 10.15
C ILE A 343 -1.19 4.17 9.58
N MET A 344 -1.16 4.77 8.38
CA MET A 344 0.06 5.21 7.71
C MET A 344 0.81 6.33 8.45
N ARG A 345 0.13 7.08 9.31
CA ARG A 345 0.72 8.13 10.14
C ARG A 345 1.20 7.64 11.51
N TRP A 346 0.40 6.82 12.19
CA TRP A 346 0.63 6.47 13.60
C TRP A 346 1.20 5.07 13.79
N SER A 347 0.68 4.06 13.08
CA SER A 347 1.10 2.66 13.25
C SER A 347 2.33 2.32 12.41
N ARG A 348 2.49 2.96 11.24
CA ARG A 348 3.65 2.78 10.36
C ARG A 348 4.94 3.22 11.06
N ALA A 349 5.95 2.35 11.07
CA ALA A 349 7.26 2.64 11.62
C ALA A 349 8.02 3.72 10.81
N PRO A 350 8.94 4.49 11.43
CA PRO A 350 9.71 5.53 10.73
C PRO A 350 10.62 5.02 9.60
N ASP A 351 10.95 3.73 9.60
CA ASP A 351 11.66 3.05 8.49
C ASP A 351 10.74 2.78 7.28
N GLY A 352 9.43 2.72 7.51
CA GLY A 352 8.40 2.53 6.50
C GLY A 352 8.08 1.07 6.16
N PHE A 353 8.71 0.09 6.82
CA PHE A 353 8.60 -1.36 6.55
C PHE A 353 7.71 -2.12 7.54
N TRP A 354 7.55 -1.60 8.76
CA TRP A 354 6.72 -2.22 9.79
C TRP A 354 5.46 -1.40 10.09
N TYR A 355 4.42 -2.08 10.58
CA TYR A 355 3.24 -1.45 11.19
C TYR A 355 3.10 -2.04 12.59
N ARG A 356 3.32 -1.20 13.61
CA ARG A 356 3.39 -1.63 15.02
C ARG A 356 2.07 -1.33 15.73
N PRO A 357 1.67 -2.13 16.73
CA PRO A 357 0.56 -1.80 17.61
C PRO A 357 0.83 -0.51 18.38
N VAL A 358 -0.14 0.41 18.38
CA VAL A 358 -0.08 1.73 19.01
C VAL A 358 -1.24 1.93 19.98
N ASN A 359 -1.12 2.87 20.90
CA ASN A 359 -2.26 3.36 21.66
C ASN A 359 -3.23 4.09 20.71
N MET A 360 -4.52 3.74 20.74
CA MET A 360 -5.49 4.31 19.79
C MET A 360 -5.73 5.81 20.00
N VAL A 361 -5.47 6.36 21.20
CA VAL A 361 -5.75 7.76 21.55
C VAL A 361 -4.52 8.64 21.33
N THR A 362 -3.34 8.20 21.76
CA THR A 362 -2.10 8.99 21.68
C THR A 362 -1.25 8.72 20.44
N GLY A 363 -1.41 7.55 19.81
CA GLY A 363 -0.57 7.11 18.70
C GLY A 363 0.80 6.55 19.13
N ASP A 364 1.11 6.56 20.43
CA ASP A 364 2.38 6.01 20.95
C ASP A 364 2.49 4.49 20.71
N THR A 365 3.68 3.99 20.39
CA THR A 365 3.95 2.54 20.28
C THR A 365 3.55 1.80 21.56
N ALA A 366 2.54 0.94 21.46
CA ALA A 366 2.08 0.10 22.57
C ALA A 366 2.97 -1.14 22.72
N TYR A 367 3.30 -1.79 21.59
CA TYR A 367 4.14 -2.98 21.55
C TYR A 367 5.09 -2.95 20.34
N TRP A 368 6.26 -3.57 20.47
CA TRP A 368 7.24 -3.73 19.39
C TRP A 368 7.05 -5.01 18.58
N THR A 369 5.97 -5.74 18.83
CA THR A 369 5.63 -7.02 18.18
C THR A 369 4.74 -6.83 16.96
N VAL A 370 5.01 -7.61 15.92
CA VAL A 370 4.08 -7.84 14.79
C VAL A 370 3.60 -9.29 14.85
N ASP A 371 2.38 -9.54 14.38
CA ASP A 371 1.83 -10.89 14.23
C ASP A 371 1.88 -11.37 12.77
N SER A 372 1.66 -12.67 12.59
CA SER A 372 1.58 -13.31 11.26
C SER A 372 0.32 -12.92 10.48
N LEU A 373 -0.79 -12.62 11.18
CA LEU A 373 -2.07 -12.23 10.58
C LEU A 373 -1.95 -10.93 9.79
N SER A 374 -1.19 -9.97 10.33
CA SER A 374 -0.84 -8.69 9.71
C SER A 374 -0.21 -8.81 8.31
N ALA A 375 0.22 -10.01 7.90
CA ALA A 375 0.74 -10.28 6.57
C ALA A 375 -0.30 -10.21 5.44
N PHE A 376 -1.60 -10.02 5.73
CA PHE A 376 -2.65 -9.72 4.73
C PHE A 376 -2.58 -8.27 4.21
N TRP A 377 -2.01 -7.36 5.00
CA TRP A 377 -2.04 -5.92 4.74
C TRP A 377 -1.40 -5.51 3.40
N PRO A 378 -0.29 -6.10 2.93
CA PRO A 378 0.22 -5.84 1.58
C PRO A 378 -0.79 -6.14 0.46
N GLY A 379 -1.57 -7.22 0.57
CA GLY A 379 -2.64 -7.53 -0.39
C GLY A 379 -3.74 -6.47 -0.39
N LEU A 380 -4.12 -5.98 0.79
CA LEU A 380 -5.09 -4.90 0.92
C LEU A 380 -4.54 -3.54 0.41
N GLN A 381 -3.25 -3.28 0.61
CA GLN A 381 -2.56 -2.11 0.05
C GLN A 381 -2.51 -2.18 -1.49
N VAL A 382 -2.28 -3.35 -2.08
CA VAL A 382 -2.38 -3.56 -3.53
C VAL A 382 -3.80 -3.26 -4.04
N LEU A 383 -4.84 -3.75 -3.36
CA LEU A 383 -6.24 -3.44 -3.70
C LEU A 383 -6.55 -1.93 -3.64
N ALA A 384 -5.89 -1.19 -2.75
CA ALA A 384 -6.00 0.26 -2.64
C ALA A 384 -5.11 1.05 -3.62
N GLY A 385 -4.23 0.37 -4.37
CA GLY A 385 -3.27 0.98 -5.30
C GLY A 385 -1.91 1.37 -4.70
N ASP A 386 -1.64 1.08 -3.42
CA ASP A 386 -0.36 1.37 -2.76
C ASP A 386 0.62 0.18 -2.89
N VAL A 387 1.02 -0.09 -4.14
CA VAL A 387 1.92 -1.21 -4.46
C VAL A 387 3.31 -1.03 -3.84
N GLN A 388 3.81 0.20 -3.68
CA GLN A 388 5.17 0.43 -3.18
C GLN A 388 5.30 0.14 -1.68
N ASN A 389 4.31 0.51 -0.86
CA ASN A 389 4.35 0.19 0.57
C ASN A 389 4.00 -1.28 0.83
N ALA A 390 3.17 -1.89 -0.03
CA ALA A 390 2.93 -3.34 -0.03
C ALA A 390 4.21 -4.15 -0.28
N ILE A 391 5.02 -3.78 -1.29
CA ILE A 391 6.33 -4.42 -1.56
C ILE A 391 7.23 -4.38 -0.32
N LYS A 392 7.37 -3.20 0.32
CA LYS A 392 8.23 -3.01 1.51
C LYS A 392 7.82 -3.90 2.68
N LEU A 393 6.53 -3.95 3.02
CA LEU A 393 6.03 -4.80 4.11
C LEU A 393 6.13 -6.29 3.76
N HIS A 394 5.84 -6.68 2.51
CA HIS A 394 5.96 -8.07 2.06
C HIS A 394 7.40 -8.60 2.15
N LEU A 395 8.40 -7.79 1.79
CA LEU A 395 9.82 -8.13 1.92
C LEU A 395 10.21 -8.48 3.38
N MET A 396 9.57 -7.88 4.38
CA MET A 396 9.77 -8.25 5.78
C MET A 396 9.26 -9.66 6.08
N TYR A 397 8.02 -9.95 5.67
CA TYR A 397 7.42 -11.28 5.87
C TYR A 397 8.12 -12.38 5.05
N TYR A 398 8.59 -12.07 3.84
CA TYR A 398 9.39 -13.01 3.05
C TYR A 398 10.70 -13.38 3.76
N ASN A 399 11.43 -12.40 4.28
CA ASN A 399 12.66 -12.67 5.00
C ASN A 399 12.39 -13.38 6.35
N LEU A 400 11.27 -13.10 7.05
CA LEU A 400 10.84 -13.92 8.20
C LEU A 400 10.59 -15.38 7.79
N TRP A 401 9.88 -15.61 6.68
CA TRP A 401 9.65 -16.95 6.14
C TRP A 401 10.97 -17.65 5.80
N ARG A 402 11.92 -16.97 5.14
CA ARG A 402 13.24 -17.55 4.81
C ARG A 402 14.00 -18.06 6.03
N LYS A 403 13.96 -17.29 7.14
CA LYS A 403 14.66 -17.57 8.40
C LYS A 403 14.05 -18.73 9.20
N HIS A 404 12.73 -18.89 9.14
CA HIS A 404 11.99 -19.85 9.97
C HIS A 404 11.33 -21.00 9.18
N SER A 405 11.38 -20.97 7.84
CA SER A 405 10.68 -21.87 6.90
C SER A 405 9.17 -21.98 7.18
N GLY A 406 8.53 -20.81 7.32
CA GLY A 406 7.17 -20.58 7.80
C GLY A 406 7.12 -19.28 8.62
N LEU A 407 5.95 -18.64 8.75
CA LEU A 407 5.86 -17.42 9.58
C LEU A 407 5.70 -17.74 11.07
N PRO A 408 6.52 -17.16 11.96
CA PRO A 408 6.27 -17.19 13.39
C PRO A 408 5.04 -16.35 13.72
N GLU A 409 4.17 -16.85 14.60
CA GLU A 409 2.89 -16.22 14.91
C GLU A 409 3.02 -14.83 15.55
N VAL A 410 4.12 -14.57 16.27
CA VAL A 410 4.48 -13.26 16.82
C VAL A 410 5.99 -13.07 16.74
N TYR A 411 6.42 -11.92 16.22
CA TYR A 411 7.81 -11.51 16.07
C TYR A 411 8.06 -10.16 16.73
N ASP A 412 9.08 -10.06 17.58
CA ASP A 412 9.50 -8.82 18.22
C ASP A 412 10.51 -8.08 17.33
N THR A 413 10.11 -6.89 16.86
CA THR A 413 10.92 -6.07 15.93
C THR A 413 12.05 -5.31 16.61
N ASN A 414 12.05 -5.18 17.94
CA ASN A 414 13.08 -4.50 18.72
C ASN A 414 14.21 -5.47 19.08
N TYR A 415 13.87 -6.65 19.60
CA TYR A 415 14.83 -7.72 19.91
C TYR A 415 15.18 -8.61 18.71
N LYS A 416 14.49 -8.45 17.57
CA LYS A 416 14.66 -9.20 16.32
C LYS A 416 14.46 -10.73 16.47
N VAL A 417 13.58 -11.15 17.38
CA VAL A 417 13.32 -12.56 17.70
C VAL A 417 11.84 -12.93 17.56
N ALA A 418 11.57 -14.14 17.08
CA ALA A 418 10.25 -14.75 17.18
C ALA A 418 9.94 -15.06 18.65
N THR A 419 8.76 -14.67 19.12
CA THR A 419 8.29 -14.95 20.49
C THR A 419 7.24 -16.07 20.50
N SER A 420 6.45 -16.20 19.42
CA SER A 420 5.60 -17.37 19.16
C SER A 420 6.07 -18.10 17.91
N HIS A 421 6.25 -19.42 18.01
CA HIS A 421 6.84 -20.26 16.97
C HIS A 421 5.85 -21.27 16.36
N GLN A 422 4.56 -21.15 16.67
CA GLN A 422 3.51 -21.92 16.01
C GLN A 422 3.26 -21.35 14.60
N TYR A 423 2.92 -22.24 13.66
CA TYR A 423 2.47 -21.88 12.31
C TYR A 423 1.33 -22.83 11.89
N PRO A 424 0.05 -22.41 11.98
CA PRO A 424 -1.10 -23.28 11.75
C PRO A 424 -1.52 -23.38 10.27
N LEU A 425 -0.59 -23.21 9.33
CA LEU A 425 -0.82 -23.17 7.86
C LEU A 425 -1.56 -21.91 7.38
N ARG A 426 -1.16 -20.76 7.92
CA ARG A 426 -1.78 -19.45 7.71
C ARG A 426 -1.72 -18.92 6.26
N PRO A 427 -2.82 -18.34 5.73
CA PRO A 427 -2.90 -17.89 4.34
C PRO A 427 -2.39 -16.48 4.07
N GLU A 428 -2.32 -15.61 5.06
CA GLU A 428 -2.32 -14.15 4.90
C GLU A 428 -1.12 -13.63 4.07
N PHE A 429 0.06 -14.24 4.27
CA PHE A 429 1.25 -13.94 3.46
C PHE A 429 1.17 -14.46 2.01
N ILE A 430 0.42 -15.54 1.78
CA ILE A 430 0.22 -16.15 0.45
C ILE A 430 -0.80 -15.32 -0.34
N GLU A 431 -1.89 -14.86 0.30
CA GLU A 431 -2.84 -13.88 -0.28
C GLU A 431 -2.08 -12.65 -0.78
N SER A 432 -1.27 -12.03 0.09
CA SER A 432 -0.43 -10.89 -0.26
C SER A 432 0.57 -11.17 -1.38
N THR A 433 1.18 -12.37 -1.41
CA THR A 433 2.10 -12.79 -2.49
C THR A 433 1.37 -12.88 -3.83
N TRP A 434 0.16 -13.44 -3.84
CA TRP A 434 -0.67 -13.52 -5.04
C TRP A 434 -1.10 -12.13 -5.54
N TYR A 435 -1.64 -11.27 -4.67
CA TYR A 435 -2.00 -9.90 -5.05
C TYR A 435 -0.82 -9.10 -5.62
N LEU A 436 0.33 -9.17 -4.97
CA LEU A 436 1.55 -8.50 -5.47
C LEU A 436 2.03 -9.07 -6.80
N TYR A 437 1.95 -10.39 -7.02
CA TYR A 437 2.24 -10.96 -8.33
C TYR A 437 1.30 -10.42 -9.40
N ARG A 438 -0.02 -10.41 -9.14
CA ARG A 438 -1.03 -9.89 -10.09
C ARG A 438 -0.85 -8.40 -10.41
N ALA A 439 -0.37 -7.59 -9.47
CA ALA A 439 -0.16 -6.16 -9.66
C ALA A 439 1.18 -5.80 -10.33
N THR A 440 2.21 -6.65 -10.22
CA THR A 440 3.57 -6.33 -10.68
C THR A 440 4.04 -7.16 -11.88
N GLY A 441 3.54 -8.39 -12.04
CA GLY A 441 4.06 -9.38 -12.98
C GLY A 441 5.49 -9.83 -12.68
N ASP A 442 6.02 -9.56 -11.47
CA ASP A 442 7.42 -9.81 -11.13
C ASP A 442 7.65 -11.29 -10.76
N PRO A 443 8.52 -12.03 -11.47
CA PRO A 443 8.82 -13.43 -11.18
C PRO A 443 9.31 -13.70 -9.75
N PHE A 444 9.83 -12.68 -9.04
CA PHE A 444 10.16 -12.77 -7.62
C PHE A 444 9.06 -13.45 -6.80
N TYR A 445 7.79 -13.10 -7.03
CA TYR A 445 6.67 -13.66 -6.26
C TYR A 445 6.38 -15.13 -6.58
N LEU A 446 6.72 -15.60 -7.78
CA LEU A 446 6.67 -17.03 -8.12
C LEU A 446 7.75 -17.80 -7.36
N ASP A 447 8.96 -17.25 -7.23
CA ASP A 447 10.03 -17.85 -6.41
C ASP A 447 9.64 -17.90 -4.91
N VAL A 448 8.95 -16.85 -4.42
CA VAL A 448 8.37 -16.83 -3.07
C VAL A 448 7.37 -17.97 -2.91
N GLY A 449 6.47 -18.14 -3.89
CA GLY A 449 5.51 -19.24 -3.95
C GLY A 449 6.18 -20.62 -3.97
N GLU A 450 7.24 -20.81 -4.76
CA GLU A 450 7.96 -22.08 -4.85
C GLU A 450 8.56 -22.45 -3.49
N ARG A 451 9.21 -21.47 -2.82
CA ARG A 451 9.77 -21.66 -1.47
C ARG A 451 8.69 -22.03 -0.45
N ILE A 452 7.54 -21.36 -0.47
CA ILE A 452 6.40 -21.67 0.40
C ILE A 452 5.90 -23.09 0.16
N LEU A 453 5.70 -23.47 -1.11
CA LEU A 453 5.24 -24.81 -1.49
C LEU A 453 6.24 -25.91 -1.07
N PHE A 454 7.54 -25.67 -1.23
CA PHE A 454 8.61 -26.56 -0.78
C PHE A 454 8.59 -26.75 0.74
N ASP A 455 8.52 -25.66 1.51
CA ASP A 455 8.48 -25.70 2.97
C ASP A 455 7.22 -26.44 3.47
N ILE A 456 6.02 -26.11 2.96
CA ILE A 456 4.77 -26.79 3.34
C ILE A 456 4.83 -28.29 2.98
N THR A 457 5.27 -28.62 1.76
CA THR A 457 5.36 -30.02 1.30
C THR A 457 6.34 -30.85 2.13
N THR A 458 7.47 -30.27 2.53
CA THR A 458 8.51 -30.95 3.29
C THR A 458 8.14 -31.06 4.78
N ARG A 459 7.56 -30.00 5.34
CA ARG A 459 7.37 -29.86 6.80
C ARG A 459 5.99 -30.26 7.28
N ALA A 460 4.93 -29.85 6.59
CA ALA A 460 3.54 -29.99 7.03
C ALA A 460 2.79 -31.18 6.40
N LYS A 461 3.24 -31.71 5.25
CA LYS A 461 2.54 -32.80 4.57
C LYS A 461 2.58 -34.12 5.37
N VAL A 462 1.41 -34.75 5.50
CA VAL A 462 1.18 -36.04 6.17
C VAL A 462 0.32 -36.95 5.29
N PRO A 463 0.24 -38.27 5.54
CA PRO A 463 -0.47 -39.21 4.64
C PRO A 463 -1.96 -38.90 4.39
N CYS A 464 -2.61 -38.17 5.30
CA CYS A 464 -4.03 -37.82 5.24
C CYS A 464 -4.31 -36.34 4.89
N GLY A 465 -3.28 -35.52 4.61
CA GLY A 465 -3.46 -34.09 4.34
C GLY A 465 -2.24 -33.25 4.71
N LEU A 466 -2.50 -32.08 5.30
CA LEU A 466 -1.49 -31.22 5.93
C LEU A 466 -1.68 -31.24 7.45
N THR A 467 -0.69 -30.76 8.20
CA THR A 467 -0.84 -30.44 9.63
C THR A 467 -0.09 -29.16 9.99
N GLY A 468 -0.59 -28.43 10.98
CA GLY A 468 0.10 -27.28 11.55
C GLY A 468 1.47 -27.63 12.13
N ILE A 469 2.35 -26.64 12.21
CA ILE A 469 3.64 -26.75 12.90
C ILE A 469 3.49 -26.12 14.28
N LYS A 470 3.74 -26.89 15.33
CA LYS A 470 3.65 -26.46 16.73
C LYS A 470 4.87 -25.63 17.16
N ASP A 471 6.05 -25.94 16.63
CA ASP A 471 7.27 -25.15 16.84
C ASP A 471 8.17 -25.19 15.59
N LEU A 472 8.28 -24.05 14.92
CA LEU A 472 9.08 -23.85 13.72
C LEU A 472 10.58 -24.16 13.91
N ARG A 473 11.13 -24.08 15.13
CA ARG A 473 12.57 -24.33 15.40
C ARG A 473 12.90 -25.82 15.39
N THR A 474 12.00 -26.64 15.93
CA THR A 474 12.18 -28.10 16.08
C THR A 474 11.48 -28.88 14.96
N ASN A 475 10.65 -28.21 14.16
CA ASN A 475 9.72 -28.82 13.23
C ASN A 475 8.75 -29.81 13.91
N ALA A 476 8.43 -29.58 15.18
CA ALA A 476 7.40 -30.34 15.88
C ALA A 476 6.05 -30.09 15.20
N ARG A 477 5.46 -31.14 14.64
CA ARG A 477 4.12 -31.10 14.03
C ARG A 477 3.06 -31.07 15.11
N ASP A 478 1.96 -30.38 14.82
CA ASP A 478 0.68 -30.58 15.50
C ASP A 478 -0.06 -31.79 14.88
N ASP A 479 -1.25 -32.10 15.37
CA ASP A 479 -2.16 -33.11 14.78
C ASP A 479 -3.51 -32.46 14.39
N ARG A 480 -3.43 -31.35 13.64
CA ARG A 480 -4.59 -30.55 13.24
C ARG A 480 -4.35 -29.85 11.90
N MET A 481 -5.37 -29.89 11.05
CA MET A 481 -5.49 -29.07 9.84
C MET A 481 -6.70 -28.16 9.99
N GLU A 482 -6.49 -26.85 9.91
CA GLU A 482 -7.59 -25.87 9.93
C GLU A 482 -8.28 -25.81 8.56
N SER A 483 -9.52 -25.31 8.49
CA SER A 483 -10.28 -25.28 7.23
C SER A 483 -9.65 -24.33 6.20
N PHE A 484 -9.22 -23.13 6.63
CA PHE A 484 -8.47 -22.15 5.82
C PHE A 484 -7.24 -22.71 5.11
N ALA A 485 -6.63 -23.79 5.59
CA ALA A 485 -5.53 -24.44 4.86
C ALA A 485 -5.96 -24.88 3.45
N LEU A 486 -7.24 -25.22 3.26
CA LEU A 486 -7.83 -25.60 1.97
C LEU A 486 -8.70 -24.49 1.34
N SER A 487 -9.40 -23.68 2.13
CA SER A 487 -10.20 -22.53 1.63
C SER A 487 -9.33 -21.37 1.17
N GLU A 488 -8.11 -21.22 1.68
CA GLU A 488 -7.29 -20.02 1.48
C GLU A 488 -5.85 -20.35 1.11
N THR A 489 -5.10 -21.01 2.00
CA THR A 489 -3.64 -21.21 1.86
C THR A 489 -3.29 -21.93 0.56
N LEU A 490 -3.98 -23.03 0.24
CA LEU A 490 -3.82 -23.70 -1.05
C LEU A 490 -4.57 -23.03 -2.21
N LYS A 491 -5.62 -22.25 -1.95
CA LYS A 491 -6.38 -21.53 -2.98
C LYS A 491 -5.55 -20.40 -3.58
N TYR A 492 -4.99 -19.52 -2.75
CA TYR A 492 -4.09 -18.44 -3.18
C TYR A 492 -2.78 -18.99 -3.77
N LEU A 493 -2.23 -20.08 -3.22
CA LEU A 493 -1.04 -20.72 -3.77
C LEU A 493 -1.30 -21.35 -5.16
N TYR A 494 -2.51 -21.86 -5.40
CA TYR A 494 -2.92 -22.32 -6.74
C TYR A 494 -3.07 -21.14 -7.71
N LEU A 495 -3.79 -20.09 -7.31
CA LEU A 495 -3.97 -18.86 -8.11
C LEU A 495 -2.64 -18.15 -8.42
N LEU A 496 -1.62 -18.26 -7.56
CA LEU A 496 -0.29 -17.72 -7.84
C LEU A 496 0.38 -18.39 -9.05
N PHE A 497 0.12 -19.67 -9.31
CA PHE A 497 0.74 -20.43 -10.41
C PHE A 497 -0.21 -20.66 -11.61
N ASP A 498 -1.52 -20.61 -11.42
CA ASP A 498 -2.52 -20.72 -12.48
C ASP A 498 -2.73 -19.35 -13.15
N GLU A 499 -1.72 -18.84 -13.86
CA GLU A 499 -1.72 -17.47 -14.38
C GLU A 499 -2.91 -17.16 -15.32
N ASP A 500 -3.37 -18.17 -16.06
CA ASP A 500 -4.50 -18.14 -16.99
C ASP A 500 -5.88 -18.30 -16.29
N ASN A 501 -5.94 -18.37 -14.95
CA ASN A 501 -7.20 -18.54 -14.23
C ASN A 501 -8.21 -17.42 -14.59
N PRO A 502 -9.47 -17.74 -14.95
CA PRO A 502 -10.45 -16.74 -15.38
C PRO A 502 -10.66 -15.58 -14.39
N LEU A 503 -10.50 -15.82 -13.09
CA LEU A 503 -10.63 -14.80 -12.03
C LEU A 503 -9.61 -13.67 -12.18
N HIS A 504 -8.43 -13.93 -12.76
CA HIS A 504 -7.39 -12.94 -13.02
C HIS A 504 -7.77 -11.91 -14.11
N SER A 505 -8.83 -12.20 -14.86
CA SER A 505 -9.33 -11.39 -15.98
C SER A 505 -10.77 -10.89 -15.80
N ASP A 506 -11.36 -11.14 -14.63
CA ASP A 506 -12.76 -10.81 -14.34
C ASP A 506 -12.84 -9.41 -13.72
N ASP A 507 -12.98 -8.37 -14.55
CA ASP A 507 -13.13 -6.97 -14.12
C ASP A 507 -14.51 -6.67 -13.46
N SER A 508 -15.25 -7.68 -12.99
CA SER A 508 -16.49 -7.48 -12.24
C SER A 508 -16.24 -7.08 -10.79
N ASN A 509 -17.31 -6.69 -10.09
CA ASN A 509 -17.31 -6.33 -8.68
C ASN A 509 -17.22 -7.57 -7.76
N TYR A 510 -16.38 -8.56 -8.09
CA TYR A 510 -16.15 -9.70 -7.22
C TYR A 510 -15.10 -9.36 -6.15
N VAL A 511 -15.19 -10.03 -4.99
CA VAL A 511 -14.17 -9.95 -3.92
C VAL A 511 -13.93 -11.31 -3.29
N PHE A 512 -12.70 -11.55 -2.85
CA PHE A 512 -12.37 -12.57 -1.86
C PHE A 512 -12.66 -12.02 -0.46
N THR A 513 -13.52 -12.67 0.31
CA THR A 513 -13.73 -12.37 1.74
C THR A 513 -12.48 -12.70 2.57
N THR A 514 -12.50 -12.38 3.87
CA THR A 514 -11.41 -12.65 4.83
C THR A 514 -11.20 -14.13 5.19
N GLU A 515 -12.03 -15.04 4.67
CA GLU A 515 -11.76 -16.49 4.66
C GLU A 515 -11.69 -17.03 3.20
N GLY A 516 -11.26 -16.16 2.28
CA GLY A 516 -11.02 -16.47 0.87
C GLY A 516 -12.25 -16.87 0.04
N HIS A 517 -13.48 -16.63 0.51
CA HIS A 517 -14.67 -16.94 -0.29
C HIS A 517 -14.96 -15.88 -1.35
N ILE A 518 -15.31 -16.33 -2.56
CA ILE A 518 -15.58 -15.45 -3.71
C ILE A 518 -17.05 -15.00 -3.68
N LEU A 519 -17.28 -13.71 -3.43
CA LEU A 519 -18.62 -13.09 -3.52
C LEU A 519 -18.68 -12.11 -4.70
N THR A 520 -19.83 -12.05 -5.35
CA THR A 520 -20.14 -11.05 -6.40
C THR A 520 -21.61 -10.64 -6.30
N LEU A 521 -21.92 -9.38 -6.65
CA LEU A 521 -23.28 -8.85 -6.69
C LEU A 521 -23.63 -8.41 -8.11
N SER A 522 -24.48 -9.17 -8.80
CA SER A 522 -24.97 -8.82 -10.13
C SER A 522 -25.67 -7.44 -10.15
N ASN A 523 -25.64 -6.74 -11.29
CA ASN A 523 -26.11 -5.34 -11.40
C ASN A 523 -27.56 -5.09 -10.93
N ASN A 524 -28.43 -6.11 -10.94
CA ASN A 524 -29.80 -6.04 -10.43
C ASN A 524 -29.91 -6.12 -8.89
N LEU A 525 -28.84 -6.53 -8.20
CA LEU A 525 -28.72 -6.64 -6.74
C LEU A 525 -27.94 -5.46 -6.12
N GLN A 526 -27.24 -4.67 -6.95
CA GLN A 526 -26.61 -3.42 -6.55
C GLN A 526 -27.67 -2.37 -6.18
N LYS A 527 -27.38 -1.51 -5.20
CA LYS A 527 -28.24 -0.35 -4.86
C LYS A 527 -27.73 0.86 -5.63
N PRO A 528 -28.58 1.64 -6.31
CA PRO A 528 -28.14 2.85 -6.98
C PRO A 528 -27.69 3.90 -5.94
N ILE A 529 -26.57 4.58 -6.22
CA ILE A 529 -26.10 5.71 -5.42
C ILE A 529 -27.22 6.76 -5.35
N SER A 530 -27.52 7.25 -4.14
CA SER A 530 -28.59 8.23 -3.95
C SER A 530 -28.32 9.51 -4.73
N ALA A 531 -29.38 10.15 -5.26
CA ALA A 531 -29.24 11.36 -6.07
C ALA A 531 -28.50 12.50 -5.33
N ALA A 532 -28.65 12.58 -4.00
CA ALA A 532 -27.90 13.51 -3.15
C ALA A 532 -26.39 13.19 -3.11
N ARG A 533 -26.00 11.92 -2.86
CA ARG A 533 -24.58 11.51 -2.88
C ARG A 533 -23.96 11.71 -4.27
N ARG A 534 -24.69 11.36 -5.33
CA ARG A 534 -24.27 11.57 -6.73
C ARG A 534 -24.14 13.05 -7.14
N LYS A 535 -24.81 13.96 -6.43
CA LYS A 535 -24.66 15.40 -6.65
C LYS A 535 -23.44 15.97 -5.92
N MET A 536 -23.17 15.51 -4.70
CA MET A 536 -22.03 15.96 -3.89
C MET A 536 -20.70 15.42 -4.42
N ARG A 537 -20.64 14.16 -4.86
CA ARG A 537 -19.43 13.57 -5.46
C ARG A 537 -19.49 13.61 -6.99
N LYS A 538 -18.80 14.59 -7.59
CA LYS A 538 -18.40 14.54 -9.01
C LYS A 538 -17.28 13.50 -9.17
N VAL A 539 -17.21 12.89 -10.36
CA VAL A 539 -16.34 11.76 -10.75
C VAL A 539 -15.04 11.66 -9.94
N GLU A 540 -14.97 10.69 -9.03
CA GLU A 540 -13.73 10.31 -8.38
C GLU A 540 -12.89 9.48 -9.35
N THR A 541 -11.81 10.06 -9.87
CA THR A 541 -10.77 9.30 -10.57
C THR A 541 -9.81 8.70 -9.56
N HIS A 542 -10.24 7.65 -8.86
CA HIS A 542 -9.33 6.72 -8.19
C HIS A 542 -8.61 5.90 -9.28
N GLN A 543 -7.62 6.52 -9.92
CA GLN A 543 -6.64 5.82 -10.74
C GLN A 543 -5.57 5.27 -9.80
N CYS A 544 -5.54 3.95 -9.64
CA CYS A 544 -4.40 3.30 -9.02
C CYS A 544 -3.16 3.59 -9.87
N PRO A 545 -2.04 4.04 -9.30
CA PRO A 545 -0.82 4.27 -10.06
C PRO A 545 -0.36 2.95 -10.69
N THR A 546 -0.15 2.96 -12.01
CA THR A 546 0.39 1.79 -12.72
C THR A 546 1.75 1.44 -12.11
N TYR A 547 1.99 0.17 -11.76
CA TYR A 547 3.31 -0.26 -11.30
C TYR A 547 4.36 -0.02 -12.39
N ILE A 548 5.39 0.76 -12.05
CA ILE A 548 6.55 0.99 -12.91
C ILE A 548 7.67 0.08 -12.40
N PRO A 549 8.14 -0.90 -13.21
CA PRO A 549 9.26 -1.76 -12.85
C PRO A 549 10.52 -0.95 -12.56
N TYR A 550 11.30 -1.39 -11.56
CA TYR A 550 12.57 -0.76 -11.22
C TYR A 550 13.54 -0.83 -12.39
N ARG A 551 14.19 0.29 -12.75
CA ARG A 551 15.18 0.36 -13.83
C ARG A 551 16.55 0.70 -13.28
N HIS A 552 17.55 -0.05 -13.71
CA HIS A 552 18.94 0.20 -13.33
C HIS A 552 19.46 1.47 -14.00
N LYS A 553 19.85 2.47 -13.19
CA LYS A 553 20.23 3.82 -13.65
C LYS A 553 21.31 3.83 -14.73
N GLY A 554 22.28 2.90 -14.69
CA GLY A 554 23.38 2.85 -15.66
C GLY A 554 23.15 2.04 -16.94
N THR A 555 22.04 1.29 -17.05
CA THR A 555 21.80 0.41 -18.23
C THR A 555 20.39 0.49 -18.80
N GLY A 556 19.45 1.15 -18.11
CA GLY A 556 18.03 1.20 -18.49
C GLY A 556 17.28 -0.13 -18.38
N LEU A 557 17.97 -1.23 -18.05
CA LEU A 557 17.37 -2.55 -17.88
C LEU A 557 16.36 -2.51 -16.75
N SER A 558 15.16 -3.03 -17.01
CA SER A 558 14.18 -3.29 -15.97
C SER A 558 14.63 -4.51 -15.18
N LEU A 559 14.83 -4.34 -13.87
CA LEU A 559 15.21 -5.39 -12.94
C LEU A 559 14.03 -5.73 -12.02
N GLY A 560 13.99 -6.96 -11.53
CA GLY A 560 12.97 -7.41 -10.60
C GLY A 560 13.15 -6.85 -9.19
N ILE A 561 12.14 -7.06 -8.34
CA ILE A 561 12.07 -6.56 -6.96
C ILE A 561 13.26 -7.00 -6.10
N ARG A 562 13.85 -8.18 -6.38
CA ARG A 562 15.09 -8.66 -5.74
C ARG A 562 16.28 -7.68 -5.86
N SER A 563 16.36 -6.90 -6.93
CA SER A 563 17.48 -5.99 -7.22
C SER A 563 17.25 -4.54 -6.78
N ARG A 564 16.17 -4.27 -6.02
CA ARG A 564 15.92 -2.96 -5.43
C ARG A 564 16.75 -2.76 -4.17
N GLY A 565 17.25 -1.55 -3.93
CA GLY A 565 18.03 -1.21 -2.73
C GLY A 565 17.27 -1.42 -1.40
N ASP A 566 15.94 -1.35 -1.42
CA ASP A 566 15.11 -1.62 -0.24
C ASP A 566 14.97 -3.11 0.13
N ALA A 567 15.28 -4.04 -0.79
CA ALA A 567 15.28 -5.48 -0.50
C ALA A 567 16.40 -5.88 0.47
N ASP A 568 17.61 -5.33 0.29
CA ASP A 568 18.74 -5.53 1.20
C ASP A 568 18.51 -4.87 2.56
N TYR A 569 17.88 -3.69 2.57
CA TYR A 569 17.50 -3.02 3.81
C TYR A 569 16.51 -3.88 4.63
N ALA A 570 15.46 -4.40 4.01
CA ALA A 570 14.50 -5.31 4.64
C ALA A 570 15.18 -6.56 5.24
N ARG A 571 16.15 -7.14 4.52
CA ARG A 571 16.96 -8.27 5.01
C ARG A 571 17.80 -7.88 6.24
N SER A 572 18.43 -6.70 6.23
CA SER A 572 19.25 -6.19 7.33
C SER A 572 18.45 -5.92 8.62
N LEU A 573 17.19 -5.47 8.49
CA LEU A 573 16.30 -5.23 9.63
C LEU A 573 16.07 -6.51 10.46
N LEU A 574 16.11 -7.69 9.83
CA LEU A 574 15.91 -9.00 10.46
C LEU A 574 17.19 -9.73 10.86
N ASP A 575 18.35 -9.08 10.74
CA ASP A 575 19.67 -9.64 11.03
C ASP A 575 19.91 -10.96 10.26
N GLN A 576 19.90 -10.86 8.92
CA GLN A 576 20.09 -11.97 8.01
C GLN A 576 21.21 -11.68 7.00
N SER A 577 22.12 -12.64 6.82
CA SER A 577 23.13 -12.63 5.77
C SER A 577 22.49 -12.76 4.38
N ALA A 578 23.17 -12.26 3.35
CA ALA A 578 22.83 -12.57 1.97
C ALA A 578 23.00 -14.07 1.69
N SER A 579 22.23 -14.59 0.74
CA SER A 579 22.42 -15.89 0.12
C SER A 579 23.00 -15.71 -1.29
N GLU A 580 23.53 -16.78 -1.89
CA GLU A 580 24.05 -16.79 -3.26
C GLU A 580 23.04 -16.25 -4.30
N ALA A 581 21.74 -16.44 -4.07
CA ALA A 581 20.67 -15.90 -4.92
C ALA A 581 20.38 -14.40 -4.69
N ASP A 582 20.76 -13.84 -3.55
CA ASP A 582 20.73 -12.40 -3.32
C ASP A 582 22.03 -11.77 -3.87
N GLU A 583 23.19 -12.38 -3.60
CA GLU A 583 24.51 -11.92 -4.08
C GLU A 583 24.62 -11.86 -5.62
N SER A 584 23.93 -12.76 -6.32
CA SER A 584 23.85 -12.75 -7.80
C SER A 584 22.81 -11.77 -8.37
N ALA A 585 21.84 -11.33 -7.56
CA ALA A 585 20.89 -10.26 -7.91
C ALA A 585 21.39 -8.86 -7.50
N TRP A 586 22.39 -8.82 -6.61
CA TRP A 586 23.06 -7.63 -6.08
C TRP A 586 24.17 -7.15 -7.03
N SER A 587 24.41 -5.84 -7.04
CA SER A 587 25.64 -5.29 -7.60
C SER A 587 26.65 -5.12 -6.48
N PRO A 588 27.90 -5.63 -6.59
CA PRO A 588 28.94 -5.38 -5.59
C PRO A 588 29.28 -3.90 -5.38
N ASN A 589 28.89 -3.04 -6.33
CA ASN A 589 28.98 -1.58 -6.28
C ASN A 589 27.62 -0.92 -5.96
N GLY A 590 26.65 -1.70 -5.50
CA GLY A 590 25.29 -1.29 -5.19
C GLY A 590 25.22 -0.59 -3.83
N TRP A 591 24.71 0.63 -3.84
CA TRP A 591 24.55 1.43 -2.62
C TRP A 591 23.30 0.97 -1.86
N CYS A 592 23.45 0.68 -0.58
CA CYS A 592 22.31 0.50 0.33
C CYS A 592 21.67 1.87 0.59
N GLU A 593 20.70 2.25 -0.25
CA GLU A 593 19.91 3.46 -0.04
C GLU A 593 19.12 3.33 1.26
N ARG A 594 19.48 4.12 2.28
CA ARG A 594 18.71 4.17 3.53
C ARG A 594 17.35 4.76 3.18
N PRO A 595 16.24 4.02 3.33
CA PRO A 595 14.94 4.49 2.87
C PRO A 595 14.53 5.74 3.64
N TYR A 596 14.29 6.82 2.89
CA TYR A 596 13.61 8.00 3.38
C TYR A 596 12.09 7.76 3.32
N VAL A 597 11.37 8.20 4.34
CA VAL A 597 9.92 8.01 4.45
C VAL A 597 9.27 9.37 4.58
N ASN A 598 8.70 9.84 3.47
CA ASN A 598 7.77 10.96 3.47
C ASN A 598 6.56 10.61 4.36
N LEU A 599 6.11 11.55 5.19
CA LEU A 599 4.90 11.38 5.98
C LEU A 599 3.72 11.31 5.02
N PHE A 600 2.90 10.26 5.15
CA PHE A 600 1.74 10.06 4.30
C PHE A 600 0.61 11.06 4.58
N ALA A 601 0.54 11.59 5.80
CA ALA A 601 -0.45 12.57 6.21
C ALA A 601 0.12 13.60 7.19
N TYR A 602 -0.16 14.88 6.95
CA TYR A 602 0.30 16.01 7.77
C TYR A 602 -0.91 16.73 8.39
N ASP A 603 -0.76 17.22 9.62
CA ASP A 603 -1.67 18.20 10.24
C ASP A 603 -0.89 19.47 10.56
N PHE A 604 -1.47 20.63 10.29
CA PHE A 604 -0.92 21.92 10.69
C PHE A 604 -2.04 22.95 10.85
N ILE A 605 -1.76 24.03 11.57
CA ILE A 605 -2.69 25.14 11.78
C ILE A 605 -2.33 26.24 10.79
N LEU A 606 -3.28 26.64 9.95
CA LEU A 606 -3.09 27.71 8.97
C LEU A 606 -2.96 29.08 9.66
N SER A 607 -2.15 29.96 9.10
CA SER A 607 -1.95 31.33 9.59
C SER A 607 -1.63 32.24 8.41
N ALA A 608 -2.37 33.33 8.23
CA ALA A 608 -2.19 34.22 7.07
C ALA A 608 -0.92 35.09 7.15
N ASN A 609 -0.33 35.25 8.33
CA ASN A 609 0.81 36.16 8.58
C ASN A 609 2.03 35.46 9.20
N ALA A 610 2.17 34.15 8.98
CA ALA A 610 3.25 33.29 9.50
C ALA A 610 3.42 33.26 11.03
N LYS A 611 2.53 33.88 11.81
CA LYS A 611 2.57 33.83 13.29
C LYS A 611 1.94 32.53 13.78
N ASN A 612 2.46 32.00 14.89
CA ASN A 612 1.82 30.89 15.61
C ASN A 612 0.47 31.36 16.17
N VAL A 613 -0.62 30.69 15.78
CA VAL A 613 -1.99 30.98 16.21
C VAL A 613 -2.60 29.71 16.80
N PRO A 614 -3.36 29.78 17.92
CA PRO A 614 -4.07 28.61 18.45
C PRO A 614 -5.16 28.11 17.48
N GLU A 615 -5.49 26.82 17.58
CA GLU A 615 -6.56 26.22 16.79
C GLU A 615 -7.93 26.81 17.15
N ASP A 616 -8.68 27.22 16.13
CA ASP A 616 -10.10 27.54 16.22
C ASP A 616 -10.91 26.24 16.12
N LEU A 617 -11.28 25.69 17.26
CA LEU A 617 -12.03 24.45 17.39
C LEU A 617 -13.47 24.53 16.83
N SER A 618 -13.97 25.72 16.51
CA SER A 618 -15.36 25.92 16.06
C SER A 618 -15.47 27.11 15.08
N PRO A 619 -14.86 26.98 13.88
CA PRO A 619 -14.84 28.07 12.90
C PRO A 619 -16.26 28.42 12.45
N SER A 620 -16.59 29.71 12.50
CA SER A 620 -17.90 30.20 12.08
C SER A 620 -18.11 30.10 10.56
N ARG A 621 -19.36 30.16 10.09
CA ARG A 621 -19.69 30.21 8.64
C ARG A 621 -19.16 31.45 7.90
N LEU A 622 -18.77 32.49 8.65
CA LEU A 622 -18.08 33.65 8.09
C LEU A 622 -16.60 33.35 7.79
N LYS A 623 -16.05 32.28 8.36
CA LYS A 623 -14.65 31.86 8.28
C LYS A 623 -14.46 30.65 7.34
N LEU A 624 -15.27 29.61 7.54
CA LEU A 624 -15.34 28.41 6.70
C LEU A 624 -16.82 28.16 6.36
N ASP A 625 -17.15 28.16 5.08
CA ASP A 625 -18.52 27.98 4.59
C ASP A 625 -18.62 26.80 3.60
N LEU A 626 -19.83 26.28 3.42
CA LEU A 626 -20.11 25.14 2.53
C LEU A 626 -20.54 25.65 1.15
N VAL A 627 -19.96 25.09 0.08
CA VAL A 627 -20.34 25.35 -1.32
C VAL A 627 -20.79 24.06 -2.01
N GLU A 628 -21.37 24.16 -3.21
CA GLU A 628 -22.04 23.03 -3.89
C GLU A 628 -21.09 21.84 -4.19
N ASP A 629 -19.80 22.11 -4.39
CA ASP A 629 -18.75 21.12 -4.62
C ASP A 629 -17.58 21.22 -3.64
N GLY A 630 -17.82 21.64 -2.39
CA GLY A 630 -16.83 21.57 -1.31
C GLY A 630 -16.94 22.69 -0.27
N PHE A 631 -15.81 23.36 0.00
CA PHE A 631 -15.66 24.34 1.08
C PHE A 631 -15.03 25.64 0.60
N ILE A 632 -15.39 26.76 1.21
CA ILE A 632 -14.71 28.05 1.00
C ILE A 632 -14.17 28.62 2.33
N LEU A 633 -12.87 28.86 2.36
CA LEU A 633 -12.15 29.51 3.45
C LEU A 633 -12.07 31.01 3.17
N LYS A 634 -12.81 31.80 3.95
CA LYS A 634 -12.81 33.28 3.89
C LYS A 634 -11.81 33.90 4.87
N ASN A 635 -11.39 33.13 5.87
CA ASN A 635 -10.25 33.45 6.75
C ASN A 635 -9.58 32.13 7.17
N VAL A 636 -8.32 31.92 6.79
CA VAL A 636 -7.60 30.66 7.03
C VAL A 636 -7.05 30.57 8.47
N THR A 637 -6.86 31.71 9.13
CA THR A 637 -6.03 31.81 10.35
C THR A 637 -6.64 31.07 11.53
N GLY A 638 -5.91 30.10 12.08
CA GLY A 638 -6.34 29.21 13.16
C GLY A 638 -7.10 27.96 12.70
N ILE A 639 -7.31 27.74 11.40
CA ILE A 639 -7.94 26.49 10.92
C ILE A 639 -6.89 25.39 10.89
N LYS A 640 -7.14 24.29 11.61
CA LYS A 640 -6.36 23.05 11.45
C LYS A 640 -6.68 22.42 10.09
N MET A 641 -5.68 22.23 9.24
CA MET A 641 -5.80 21.51 7.97
C MET A 641 -5.07 20.18 8.06
N SER A 642 -5.71 19.12 7.57
CA SER A 642 -5.07 17.82 7.35
C SER A 642 -4.97 17.53 5.85
N ILE A 643 -3.78 17.18 5.39
CA ILE A 643 -3.51 16.79 3.99
C ILE A 643 -2.98 15.35 3.96
N VAL A 644 -3.26 14.64 2.86
CA VAL A 644 -2.82 13.26 2.63
C VAL A 644 -2.12 13.17 1.28
N GLN A 645 -1.00 12.45 1.24
CA GLN A 645 -0.20 12.24 0.03
C GLN A 645 -0.99 11.36 -0.96
N ARG A 646 -0.96 11.73 -2.23
CA ARG A 646 -1.54 10.90 -3.29
C ARG A 646 -0.59 9.77 -3.65
N LEU A 647 -1.15 8.59 -3.91
CA LEU A 647 -0.40 7.38 -4.29
C LEU A 647 0.29 7.52 -5.66
N ASP A 648 -0.19 8.41 -6.52
CA ASP A 648 0.43 8.78 -7.80
C ASP A 648 1.66 9.68 -7.67
N GLY A 649 1.98 10.17 -6.47
CA GLY A 649 3.10 11.07 -6.21
C GLY A 649 2.91 12.50 -6.72
N GLN A 650 1.77 12.83 -7.33
CA GLN A 650 1.53 14.14 -7.97
C GLN A 650 1.30 15.28 -6.96
N GLY A 651 1.10 14.97 -5.68
CA GLY A 651 1.03 15.95 -4.61
C GLY A 651 0.19 15.48 -3.44
N TYR A 652 -0.55 16.41 -2.85
CA TYR A 652 -1.39 16.19 -1.68
C TYR A 652 -2.84 16.59 -1.93
N ASP A 653 -3.78 15.88 -1.31
CA ASP A 653 -5.18 16.28 -1.22
C ASP A 653 -5.50 16.72 0.21
N VAL A 654 -6.18 17.86 0.36
CA VAL A 654 -6.77 18.27 1.64
C VAL A 654 -7.88 17.29 1.99
N ARG A 655 -7.81 16.68 3.18
CA ARG A 655 -8.80 15.72 3.69
C ARG A 655 -9.59 16.21 4.89
N LYS A 656 -9.11 17.20 5.66
CA LYS A 656 -9.88 17.84 6.74
C LYS A 656 -9.60 19.32 6.89
N LEU A 657 -10.63 20.05 7.33
CA LEU A 657 -10.60 21.47 7.70
C LEU A 657 -11.32 21.63 9.05
N GLY A 658 -10.55 21.69 10.14
CA GLY A 658 -11.07 21.59 11.50
C GLY A 658 -11.82 20.27 11.71
N HIS A 659 -13.12 20.37 12.04
CA HIS A 659 -14.01 19.22 12.19
C HIS A 659 -14.76 18.82 10.90
N TYR A 660 -14.50 19.47 9.77
CA TYR A 660 -15.13 19.15 8.49
C TYR A 660 -14.25 18.20 7.65
N ASP A 661 -14.82 17.09 7.21
CA ASP A 661 -14.15 16.16 6.30
C ASP A 661 -14.26 16.65 4.84
N VAL A 662 -13.12 16.72 4.16
CA VAL A 662 -13.02 17.01 2.72
C VAL A 662 -12.94 15.66 1.99
N ARG A 663 -14.05 15.27 1.36
CA ARG A 663 -14.19 14.00 0.63
C ARG A 663 -13.68 14.12 -0.80
N ALA A 664 -13.34 13.00 -1.42
CA ALA A 664 -12.83 13.00 -2.79
C ALA A 664 -13.88 13.60 -3.76
N GLY A 665 -13.39 14.36 -4.74
CA GLY A 665 -14.23 15.19 -5.63
C GLY A 665 -14.65 16.56 -5.05
N HIS A 666 -14.44 16.85 -3.76
CA HIS A 666 -14.64 18.20 -3.21
C HIS A 666 -13.42 19.11 -3.46
N TRP A 667 -13.69 20.40 -3.66
CA TRP A 667 -12.69 21.47 -3.76
C TRP A 667 -12.64 22.32 -2.49
N VAL A 668 -11.44 22.78 -2.14
CA VAL A 668 -11.20 23.77 -1.09
C VAL A 668 -10.83 25.10 -1.73
N TYR A 669 -11.78 26.03 -1.71
CA TYR A 669 -11.60 27.38 -2.21
C TYR A 669 -11.00 28.26 -1.10
N ILE A 670 -9.98 29.06 -1.43
CA ILE A 670 -9.35 30.00 -0.51
C ILE A 670 -9.62 31.42 -1.03
N ALA A 671 -10.39 32.19 -0.26
CA ALA A 671 -10.84 33.54 -0.57
C ALA A 671 -10.60 34.45 0.65
N ASP A 672 -9.35 34.47 1.13
CA ASP A 672 -8.89 35.24 2.27
C ASP A 672 -8.02 36.41 1.78
N GLU A 673 -8.55 37.63 1.87
CA GLU A 673 -7.85 38.86 1.49
C GLU A 673 -6.56 39.08 2.30
N SER A 674 -6.48 38.55 3.53
CA SER A 674 -5.31 38.74 4.40
C SER A 674 -4.08 37.93 3.97
N LEU A 675 -4.22 36.99 3.02
CA LEU A 675 -3.09 36.35 2.34
C LEU A 675 -2.43 37.25 1.28
N TRP A 676 -3.10 38.34 0.90
CA TRP A 676 -2.67 39.28 -0.15
C TRP A 676 -2.49 40.71 0.38
N ALA A 677 -2.97 40.99 1.59
CA ALA A 677 -2.58 42.17 2.35
C ALA A 677 -1.07 42.07 2.62
N THR A 678 -0.28 42.88 1.90
CA THR A 678 1.16 42.99 2.17
C THR A 678 1.35 43.27 3.66
N SER A 679 2.19 42.46 4.29
CA SER A 679 2.63 42.75 5.64
C SER A 679 3.32 44.11 5.62
N GLU A 680 2.89 45.04 6.49
CA GLU A 680 3.62 46.26 6.81
C GLU A 680 4.97 45.91 7.44
N ASP A 681 5.90 45.43 6.61
CA ASP A 681 7.27 45.11 6.98
C ASP A 681 8.17 46.28 6.56
N PRO A 682 9.03 46.85 7.43
CA PRO A 682 9.72 48.12 7.15
C PRO A 682 10.71 48.13 5.96
N PHE A 683 10.80 47.05 5.21
CA PHE A 683 11.62 46.91 3.99
C PHE A 683 10.87 47.27 2.69
N GLU A 684 9.57 47.55 2.72
CA GLU A 684 8.79 48.08 1.57
C GLU A 684 9.14 49.55 1.19
N ALA A 685 10.40 49.95 1.35
CA ALA A 685 10.95 51.22 0.87
C ALA A 685 11.95 51.06 -0.29
N THR A 686 12.33 49.83 -0.66
CA THR A 686 13.29 49.53 -1.74
C THR A 686 12.85 48.40 -2.68
N ALA A 687 11.57 48.03 -2.69
CA ALA A 687 11.01 47.13 -3.68
C ALA A 687 10.75 47.88 -5.01
N GLU A 688 11.81 48.23 -5.74
CA GLU A 688 11.71 48.59 -7.15
C GLU A 688 11.35 47.34 -7.97
N GLN A 689 10.05 47.00 -7.97
CA GLN A 689 9.33 46.31 -9.05
C GLN A 689 10.10 45.21 -9.82
N ARG A 690 10.62 44.18 -9.11
CA ARG A 690 11.20 42.96 -9.71
C ARG A 690 10.33 42.40 -10.84
N MET A 691 10.89 42.27 -12.04
CA MET A 691 10.19 41.62 -13.15
C MET A 691 10.11 40.11 -12.94
N LEU A 692 8.87 39.60 -12.94
CA LEU A 692 8.55 38.18 -12.73
C LEU A 692 8.69 37.33 -14.00
N ASP A 693 8.60 37.97 -15.17
CA ASP A 693 8.80 37.38 -16.49
C ASP A 693 10.14 37.86 -17.05
N LEU A 694 11.06 36.92 -17.30
CA LEU A 694 12.40 37.19 -17.82
C LEU A 694 12.50 36.74 -19.29
N PRO A 695 12.67 37.65 -20.26
CA PRO A 695 12.92 37.30 -21.65
C PRO A 695 14.33 36.72 -21.79
N MET A 696 14.43 35.57 -22.44
CA MET A 696 15.66 34.79 -22.58
C MET A 696 15.87 34.33 -24.02
N ARG A 697 17.12 34.16 -24.41
CA ARG A 697 17.55 33.60 -25.69
C ARG A 697 18.53 32.46 -25.46
N PHE A 698 18.21 31.30 -26.01
CA PHE A 698 19.11 30.15 -26.07
C PHE A 698 19.75 30.09 -27.46
N PHE A 699 21.04 29.79 -27.55
CA PHE A 699 21.77 29.65 -28.82
C PHE A 699 22.97 28.71 -28.68
N THR A 700 23.40 28.09 -29.78
CA THR A 700 24.57 27.20 -29.79
C THR A 700 25.85 27.92 -30.21
N SER A 701 26.92 27.81 -29.43
CA SER A 701 28.28 28.20 -29.84
C SER A 701 28.99 26.99 -30.47
N VAL A 702 29.38 27.11 -31.74
CA VAL A 702 30.10 26.07 -32.51
C VAL A 702 31.54 26.54 -32.78
N THR A 703 32.52 25.66 -32.55
CA THR A 703 33.94 26.02 -32.50
C THR A 703 34.75 25.86 -33.80
N ASP A 704 34.14 25.47 -34.93
CA ASP A 704 34.85 25.35 -36.21
C ASP A 704 33.98 25.77 -37.44
N PRO A 705 34.28 26.91 -38.10
CA PRO A 705 33.53 27.39 -39.27
C PRO A 705 33.68 26.54 -40.54
N LEU A 706 34.58 25.55 -40.57
CA LEU A 706 34.91 24.81 -41.79
C LEU A 706 34.06 23.54 -42.05
N SER A 707 33.15 23.18 -41.14
CA SER A 707 32.28 22.00 -41.31
C SER A 707 30.91 22.27 -41.96
N GLU A 708 30.54 23.53 -42.24
CA GLU A 708 29.15 23.89 -42.63
C GLU A 708 28.72 23.52 -44.08
N VAL A 709 29.58 22.90 -44.90
CA VAL A 709 29.37 22.83 -46.37
C VAL A 709 28.74 21.52 -46.89
N GLN A 710 28.52 20.49 -46.05
CA GLN A 710 27.98 19.19 -46.52
C GLN A 710 26.92 18.53 -45.63
N THR A 711 25.66 18.98 -45.74
CA THR A 711 24.43 18.15 -45.67
C THR A 711 23.22 19.07 -45.84
N GLY A 712 22.29 18.84 -46.78
CA GLY A 712 21.26 19.83 -47.16
C GLY A 712 20.48 20.49 -45.99
N PHE A 713 20.85 21.73 -45.64
CA PHE A 713 20.26 22.53 -44.56
C PHE A 713 19.06 23.35 -45.07
N ALA A 714 17.86 23.06 -44.55
CA ALA A 714 16.71 23.95 -44.60
C ALA A 714 15.94 23.93 -43.27
N ASP A 715 15.59 22.74 -42.76
CA ASP A 715 14.85 22.60 -41.49
C ASP A 715 15.70 22.90 -40.23
N LEU A 716 17.03 22.87 -40.34
CA LEU A 716 17.96 23.00 -39.21
C LEU A 716 18.31 24.45 -38.81
N LEU A 717 18.05 25.45 -39.65
CA LEU A 717 18.31 26.86 -39.31
C LEU A 717 17.46 27.36 -38.12
N ASN A 718 16.32 26.70 -37.86
CA ASN A 718 15.45 27.00 -36.72
C ASN A 718 15.91 26.37 -35.39
N MET A 719 16.94 25.51 -35.37
CA MET A 719 17.47 24.88 -34.14
C MET A 719 18.78 25.50 -33.64
N MET A 720 19.30 26.54 -34.29
CA MET A 720 20.53 27.23 -33.87
C MET A 720 20.30 28.18 -32.68
N GLN A 721 19.07 28.66 -32.50
CA GLN A 721 18.65 29.57 -31.44
C GLN A 721 17.12 29.64 -31.28
N PHE A 722 16.63 29.92 -30.08
CA PHE A 722 15.24 30.35 -29.86
C PHE A 722 15.14 31.37 -28.72
N SER A 723 14.01 32.07 -28.64
CA SER A 723 13.70 33.01 -27.55
C SER A 723 12.39 32.62 -26.85
N THR A 724 12.35 32.83 -25.55
CA THR A 724 11.24 32.43 -24.66
C THR A 724 11.22 33.31 -23.41
N ASN A 725 10.14 33.23 -22.63
CA ASN A 725 10.11 33.78 -21.27
C ASN A 725 10.34 32.65 -20.24
N GLY A 726 10.97 33.00 -19.11
CA GLY A 726 11.04 32.18 -17.91
C GLY A 726 10.60 32.99 -16.69
N TYR A 727 10.27 32.30 -15.59
CA TYR A 727 9.68 32.92 -14.41
C TYR A 727 10.69 33.00 -13.26
N THR A 728 10.97 34.20 -12.76
CA THR A 728 12.00 34.42 -11.73
C THR A 728 11.50 34.09 -10.32
N ALA A 729 12.42 33.71 -9.43
CA ALA A 729 12.13 33.60 -8.00
C ALA A 729 12.10 34.98 -7.32
N LEU A 730 11.34 35.09 -6.22
CA LEU A 730 11.37 36.27 -5.35
C LEU A 730 12.62 36.35 -4.46
N PHE A 731 13.53 35.37 -4.56
CA PHE A 731 14.79 35.29 -3.83
C PHE A 731 15.96 34.99 -4.77
N GLY A 732 17.18 35.24 -4.32
CA GLY A 732 18.38 35.16 -5.15
C GLY A 732 18.64 36.43 -5.97
N ALA A 733 19.57 36.33 -6.92
CA ALA A 733 20.02 37.41 -7.79
C ALA A 733 18.89 38.07 -8.60
N GLU A 734 19.04 39.37 -8.85
CA GLU A 734 18.04 40.18 -9.53
C GLU A 734 18.29 40.29 -11.04
N LEU A 735 17.80 39.29 -11.79
CA LEU A 735 18.14 39.06 -13.20
C LEU A 735 17.56 40.05 -14.23
N ALA A 736 16.90 41.13 -13.81
CA ALA A 736 16.10 41.99 -14.68
C ALA A 736 16.30 43.51 -14.50
N VAL A 737 17.31 43.93 -13.74
CA VAL A 737 17.62 45.36 -13.53
C VAL A 737 18.94 45.68 -14.23
N PRO A 738 18.99 46.65 -15.17
CA PRO A 738 20.23 47.03 -15.84
C PRO A 738 21.25 47.55 -14.80
N PRO A 739 22.54 47.17 -14.91
CA PRO A 739 23.52 47.45 -13.85
C PRO A 739 23.69 48.95 -13.63
N GLY A 740 23.25 49.42 -12.45
CA GLY A 740 23.56 50.75 -11.97
C GLY A 740 25.08 50.96 -11.82
N PRO A 741 25.57 52.21 -11.78
CA PRO A 741 27.00 52.54 -11.91
C PRO A 741 27.95 51.99 -10.81
N HIS A 742 27.43 51.25 -9.83
CA HIS A 742 28.17 50.64 -8.72
C HIS A 742 27.77 49.17 -8.43
N VAL A 743 27.04 48.49 -9.32
CA VAL A 743 26.65 47.07 -9.13
C VAL A 743 27.60 46.16 -9.93
N GLN A 744 28.06 45.06 -9.31
CA GLN A 744 28.81 44.01 -10.02
C GLN A 744 27.89 43.32 -11.04
N SER A 745 28.36 43.10 -12.26
CA SER A 745 27.63 42.34 -13.29
C SER A 745 27.33 40.93 -12.77
N LEU A 746 26.05 40.53 -12.81
CA LEU A 746 25.61 39.21 -12.33
C LEU A 746 26.22 38.10 -13.18
N ARG A 747 26.59 36.98 -12.55
CA ARG A 747 27.26 35.86 -13.24
C ARG A 747 26.37 35.20 -14.30
N MET A 748 25.04 35.28 -14.11
CA MET A 748 24.02 34.79 -15.04
C MET A 748 23.64 35.81 -16.14
N ASP A 749 24.05 37.08 -15.99
CA ASP A 749 23.79 38.15 -16.97
C ASP A 749 25.10 38.54 -17.69
N ASN A 750 25.44 37.76 -18.71
CA ASN A 750 26.61 38.00 -19.54
C ASN A 750 26.19 38.26 -20.99
N GLN A 751 26.60 39.41 -21.55
CA GLN A 751 26.33 39.79 -22.94
C GLN A 751 26.95 38.82 -23.97
N ALA A 752 27.96 38.05 -23.60
CA ALA A 752 28.55 36.99 -24.43
C ALA A 752 27.77 35.65 -24.35
N GLY A 753 26.75 35.57 -23.49
CA GLY A 753 26.06 34.34 -23.12
C GLY A 753 26.77 33.58 -21.99
N VAL A 754 25.99 32.80 -21.24
CA VAL A 754 26.43 31.94 -20.12
C VAL A 754 26.22 30.47 -20.51
N PRO A 755 27.19 29.56 -20.32
CA PRO A 755 27.05 28.16 -20.73
C PRO A 755 25.95 27.46 -19.93
N VAL A 756 25.05 26.79 -20.65
CA VAL A 756 23.96 25.99 -20.08
C VAL A 756 24.40 24.53 -20.05
N VAL A 757 24.31 23.90 -18.88
CA VAL A 757 24.83 22.55 -18.63
C VAL A 757 23.81 21.71 -17.85
N ARG A 758 23.87 20.39 -18.02
CA ARG A 758 23.10 19.42 -17.23
C ARG A 758 24.04 18.48 -16.49
N ASP A 759 23.61 18.01 -15.32
CA ASP A 759 24.25 16.92 -14.60
C ASP A 759 23.31 15.72 -14.60
N ASP A 760 23.64 14.69 -15.39
CA ASP A 760 22.84 13.47 -15.52
C ASP A 760 22.82 12.63 -14.22
N SER A 761 23.77 12.86 -13.30
CA SER A 761 23.77 12.23 -11.98
C SER A 761 22.82 12.92 -10.99
N ASN A 762 22.53 14.20 -11.21
CA ASN A 762 21.71 15.06 -10.34
C ASN A 762 20.65 15.84 -11.14
N THR A 763 19.90 15.13 -12.00
CA THR A 763 18.86 15.70 -12.88
C THR A 763 17.77 16.52 -12.17
N TYR A 764 17.62 16.38 -10.85
CA TYR A 764 16.70 17.16 -10.03
C TYR A 764 17.38 18.27 -9.21
N GLY A 765 18.71 18.38 -9.17
CA GLY A 765 19.40 19.34 -8.28
C GLY A 765 19.09 19.16 -6.79
N CYS A 766 18.71 17.95 -6.39
CA CYS A 766 18.31 17.62 -5.01
C CYS A 766 19.42 16.93 -4.20
N LEU A 767 20.53 16.59 -4.84
CA LEU A 767 21.75 16.08 -4.20
C LEU A 767 22.84 17.15 -4.25
N GLU A 768 23.87 17.02 -3.42
CA GLU A 768 25.10 17.81 -3.56
C GLU A 768 25.77 17.48 -4.90
N TYR A 769 26.22 18.50 -5.61
CA TYR A 769 26.95 18.33 -6.87
C TYR A 769 28.38 17.86 -6.56
N LEU A 770 28.83 16.82 -7.25
CA LEU A 770 30.19 16.28 -7.10
C LEU A 770 31.22 17.05 -7.93
N ASP A 771 30.77 17.69 -9.02
CA ASP A 771 31.56 18.50 -9.93
C ASP A 771 31.35 20.00 -9.68
N ILE A 772 32.32 20.82 -10.09
CA ILE A 772 32.30 22.28 -9.96
C ILE A 772 31.85 22.90 -11.28
N PHE A 773 30.71 23.57 -11.27
CA PHE A 773 30.06 24.18 -12.43
C PHE A 773 30.32 25.69 -12.50
N GLN A 774 31.61 26.07 -12.45
CA GLN A 774 32.04 27.46 -12.36
C GLN A 774 31.42 28.33 -13.47
N ASP A 775 30.61 29.31 -13.06
CA ASP A 775 29.96 30.32 -13.92
C ASP A 775 29.08 29.75 -15.03
N ALA A 776 28.52 28.54 -14.83
CA ALA A 776 27.54 27.91 -15.71
C ALA A 776 26.11 27.97 -15.15
N VAL A 777 25.11 27.76 -16.00
CA VAL A 777 23.70 27.64 -15.62
C VAL A 777 23.27 26.19 -15.68
N LEU A 778 22.87 25.66 -14.52
CA LEU A 778 22.45 24.26 -14.37
C LEU A 778 20.98 24.07 -14.76
N VAL A 779 20.70 23.13 -15.67
CA VAL A 779 19.35 22.69 -16.01
C VAL A 779 18.95 21.52 -15.12
N VAL A 780 17.86 21.67 -14.39
CA VAL A 780 17.31 20.63 -13.50
C VAL A 780 15.79 20.53 -13.64
N HIS A 781 15.23 19.37 -13.31
CA HIS A 781 13.80 19.19 -13.20
C HIS A 781 13.26 19.57 -11.81
N ARG A 782 11.95 19.85 -11.75
CA ARG A 782 11.21 19.81 -10.48
C ARG A 782 11.36 18.41 -9.86
N GLY A 783 11.76 18.38 -8.59
CA GLY A 783 11.89 17.17 -7.77
C GLY A 783 11.44 17.46 -6.35
N GLU A 784 11.74 16.59 -5.38
CA GLU A 784 11.20 16.69 -4.00
C GLU A 784 11.80 17.84 -3.17
N CYS A 785 13.01 18.31 -3.49
CA CYS A 785 13.67 19.43 -2.80
C CYS A 785 13.05 20.81 -3.12
N THR A 786 13.22 21.79 -2.23
CA THR A 786 12.71 23.16 -2.43
C THR A 786 13.46 23.90 -3.54
N PHE A 787 12.89 24.99 -4.05
CA PHE A 787 13.57 25.85 -5.03
C PHE A 787 14.80 26.54 -4.41
N LEU A 788 14.74 26.91 -3.13
CA LEU A 788 15.86 27.47 -2.39
C LEU A 788 17.00 26.47 -2.25
N GLU A 789 16.71 25.21 -1.90
CA GLU A 789 17.72 24.16 -1.80
C GLU A 789 18.45 23.92 -3.14
N LYS A 790 17.73 23.91 -4.26
CA LYS A 790 18.34 23.81 -5.61
C LYS A 790 19.31 24.97 -5.85
N LEU A 791 18.89 26.20 -5.51
CA LEU A 791 19.70 27.40 -5.68
C LEU A 791 20.95 27.40 -4.80
N VAL A 792 20.81 27.03 -3.52
CA VAL A 792 21.92 26.89 -2.56
C VAL A 792 22.93 25.85 -3.03
N ARG A 793 22.47 24.64 -3.41
CA ARG A 793 23.38 23.58 -3.90
C ARG A 793 24.09 23.97 -5.19
N ALA A 794 23.43 24.69 -6.09
CA ALA A 794 24.05 25.21 -7.31
C ALA A 794 25.10 26.30 -7.03
N ARG A 795 24.82 27.24 -6.11
CA ARG A 795 25.81 28.22 -5.63
C ARG A 795 27.03 27.50 -5.04
N ASP A 796 26.81 26.52 -4.18
CA ASP A 796 27.88 25.78 -3.51
C ASP A 796 28.73 24.97 -4.51
N ALA A 797 28.16 24.62 -5.67
CA ALA A 797 28.86 24.04 -6.82
C ALA A 797 29.54 25.07 -7.74
N GLY A 798 29.48 26.37 -7.44
CA GLY A 798 30.07 27.47 -8.22
C GLY A 798 29.22 27.99 -9.39
N ALA A 799 27.99 27.51 -9.57
CA ALA A 799 27.11 27.89 -10.68
C ALA A 799 26.71 29.38 -10.64
N ALA A 800 26.46 29.94 -11.82
CA ALA A 800 25.90 31.27 -12.02
C ALA A 800 24.37 31.30 -11.81
N GLY A 801 23.69 30.17 -12.03
CA GLY A 801 22.24 30.08 -11.84
C GLY A 801 21.65 28.71 -12.14
N VAL A 802 20.33 28.60 -11.94
CA VAL A 802 19.57 27.36 -12.15
C VAL A 802 18.33 27.61 -13.01
N LEU A 803 18.17 26.80 -14.06
CA LEU A 803 16.93 26.65 -14.83
C LEU A 803 16.16 25.44 -14.32
N VAL A 804 15.01 25.67 -13.68
CA VAL A 804 14.15 24.60 -13.15
C VAL A 804 13.00 24.33 -14.12
N ILE A 805 12.97 23.16 -14.75
CA ILE A 805 11.87 22.73 -15.60
C ILE A 805 10.71 22.25 -14.71
N SER A 806 9.59 22.97 -14.78
CA SER A 806 8.34 22.66 -14.09
C SER A 806 7.70 21.36 -14.61
N THR A 807 6.84 20.74 -13.79
CA THR A 807 5.93 19.64 -14.19
C THR A 807 4.68 20.14 -14.89
N ASP A 808 4.28 21.38 -14.63
CA ASP A 808 3.03 21.99 -15.07
C ASP A 808 3.31 23.21 -15.96
N ASP A 809 2.50 23.43 -17.01
CA ASP A 809 2.57 24.60 -17.91
C ASP A 809 2.04 25.91 -17.26
N VAL A 810 2.09 26.01 -15.92
CA VAL A 810 1.65 27.18 -15.15
C VAL A 810 2.86 28.05 -14.80
N ALA A 811 2.72 29.36 -15.01
CA ALA A 811 3.69 30.36 -14.54
C ALA A 811 3.87 30.27 -13.02
N LEU A 812 5.12 30.08 -12.56
CA LEU A 812 5.42 29.82 -11.16
C LEU A 812 6.65 30.65 -10.76
N ASN A 813 6.45 31.58 -9.82
CA ASN A 813 7.49 32.40 -9.21
C ASN A 813 7.79 31.88 -7.80
N PRO A 814 8.93 31.18 -7.57
CA PRO A 814 9.23 30.62 -6.26
C PRO A 814 9.40 31.65 -5.15
N THR A 815 8.98 31.27 -3.95
CA THR A 815 9.15 32.04 -2.69
C THR A 815 9.84 31.18 -1.64
N ALA A 816 10.44 31.80 -0.63
CA ALA A 816 11.08 31.17 0.53
C ALA A 816 10.81 32.03 1.77
N ASP A 817 10.85 31.44 2.97
CA ASP A 817 10.61 32.19 4.20
C ASP A 817 11.86 32.94 4.71
N ALA A 818 11.66 33.90 5.61
CA ALA A 818 12.76 34.75 6.10
C ALA A 818 13.82 33.99 6.94
N ALA A 819 13.44 32.91 7.61
CA ALA A 819 14.37 32.08 8.39
C ALA A 819 15.16 31.13 7.47
N GLU A 820 14.51 30.55 6.46
CA GLU A 820 15.16 29.79 5.38
C GLU A 820 16.19 30.65 4.64
N LEU A 821 15.83 31.88 4.26
CA LEU A 821 16.74 32.82 3.58
C LEU A 821 17.92 33.23 4.48
N GLN A 822 17.67 33.48 5.77
CA GLN A 822 18.74 33.75 6.74
C GLN A 822 19.69 32.56 6.91
N ALA A 823 19.18 31.33 6.85
CA ALA A 823 19.99 30.11 6.95
C ALA A 823 20.75 29.81 5.66
N ALA A 824 20.22 30.18 4.49
CA ALA A 824 20.85 29.98 3.19
C ALA A 824 22.09 30.85 2.98
N GLY A 825 22.18 32.00 3.66
CA GLY A 825 23.30 32.95 3.53
C GLY A 825 23.16 33.87 2.32
N ASP A 826 24.27 34.38 1.80
CA ASP A 826 24.25 35.24 0.61
C ASP A 826 23.90 34.44 -0.64
N LEU A 827 22.98 34.99 -1.43
CA LEU A 827 22.46 34.46 -2.70
C LEU A 827 22.37 35.57 -3.76
N SER A 828 22.97 36.74 -3.52
CA SER A 828 22.84 37.91 -4.39
C SER A 828 23.51 37.75 -5.76
N ASP A 829 24.36 36.74 -5.93
CA ASP A 829 25.15 36.47 -7.14
C ASP A 829 24.64 35.29 -8.00
N VAL A 830 23.65 34.51 -7.51
CA VAL A 830 23.11 33.32 -8.20
C VAL A 830 21.60 33.45 -8.44
N GLY A 831 21.18 33.25 -9.68
CA GLY A 831 19.78 33.38 -10.11
C GLY A 831 19.02 32.06 -10.21
N LEU A 832 17.69 32.10 -10.03
CA LEU A 832 16.79 30.98 -10.30
C LEU A 832 15.67 31.39 -11.25
N VAL A 833 15.48 30.60 -12.31
CA VAL A 833 14.45 30.80 -13.32
C VAL A 833 13.69 29.49 -13.55
N VAL A 834 12.36 29.55 -13.59
CA VAL A 834 11.48 28.39 -13.84
C VAL A 834 11.02 28.40 -15.31
N LEU A 835 11.10 27.24 -15.95
CA LEU A 835 10.65 26.99 -17.32
C LEU A 835 9.40 26.11 -17.33
N THR A 836 8.49 26.29 -18.29
CA THR A 836 7.38 25.34 -18.50
C THR A 836 7.88 24.02 -19.10
N PRO A 837 7.15 22.90 -18.94
CA PRO A 837 7.44 21.62 -19.61
C PRO A 837 7.75 21.76 -21.10
N HIS A 838 6.97 22.56 -21.84
CA HIS A 838 7.17 22.77 -23.28
C HIS A 838 8.54 23.42 -23.59
N VAL A 839 8.91 24.47 -22.85
CA VAL A 839 10.19 25.16 -23.03
C VAL A 839 11.36 24.31 -22.55
N GLY A 840 11.20 23.59 -21.43
CA GLY A 840 12.20 22.67 -20.92
C GLY A 840 12.53 21.54 -21.91
N LYS A 841 11.54 21.06 -22.67
CA LYS A 841 11.78 20.12 -23.77
C LYS A 841 12.67 20.74 -24.85
N LEU A 842 12.42 21.97 -25.29
CA LEU A 842 13.25 22.64 -26.30
C LEU A 842 14.70 22.83 -25.84
N VAL A 843 14.91 23.12 -24.55
CA VAL A 843 16.26 23.20 -23.95
C VAL A 843 16.96 21.84 -23.98
N HIS A 844 16.27 20.75 -23.65
CA HIS A 844 16.81 19.38 -23.73
C HIS A 844 17.11 18.94 -25.16
N ASP A 845 16.16 19.15 -26.09
CA ASP A 845 16.34 18.83 -27.52
C ASP A 845 17.57 19.59 -28.11
N MET A 846 17.90 20.78 -27.58
CA MET A 846 19.13 21.51 -27.93
C MET A 846 20.39 20.97 -27.22
N LEU A 847 20.32 20.61 -25.92
CA LEU A 847 21.44 20.01 -25.19
C LEU A 847 21.89 18.70 -25.84
N ASP A 848 20.95 17.80 -26.15
CA ASP A 848 21.20 16.56 -26.89
C ASP A 848 21.89 16.84 -28.23
N ALA A 849 21.41 17.83 -28.98
CA ALA A 849 21.99 18.21 -30.27
C ALA A 849 23.40 18.84 -30.15
N THR A 850 23.72 19.52 -29.05
CA THR A 850 25.08 20.03 -28.81
C THR A 850 26.05 18.94 -28.38
N ASP A 851 25.60 17.99 -27.53
CA ASP A 851 26.40 16.86 -27.07
C ASP A 851 26.80 15.94 -28.23
N GLU A 852 25.88 15.66 -29.18
CA GLU A 852 26.18 14.86 -30.37
C GLU A 852 27.15 15.55 -31.36
N ARG A 853 27.23 16.88 -31.36
CA ARG A 853 27.89 17.67 -32.42
C ARG A 853 29.11 18.47 -31.95
N GLY A 854 29.45 18.42 -30.66
CA GLY A 854 30.61 19.11 -30.09
C GLY A 854 30.43 20.63 -29.99
N GLY A 855 29.21 21.10 -29.77
CA GLY A 855 28.90 22.51 -29.49
C GLY A 855 28.64 22.76 -28.00
N GLN A 856 28.42 24.03 -27.63
CA GLN A 856 27.99 24.42 -26.28
C GLN A 856 26.67 25.20 -26.37
N LEU A 857 25.66 24.82 -25.58
CA LEU A 857 24.46 25.61 -25.41
C LEU A 857 24.74 26.82 -24.52
N MET A 858 24.28 28.00 -24.93
CA MET A 858 24.46 29.28 -24.25
C MET A 858 23.10 29.93 -23.98
N LEU A 859 22.97 30.58 -22.81
CA LEU A 859 21.83 31.42 -22.41
C LEU A 859 22.25 32.89 -22.42
N GLN A 860 21.43 33.76 -22.97
CA GLN A 860 21.53 35.21 -22.85
C GLN A 860 20.21 35.78 -22.28
N LEU A 861 20.33 36.69 -21.33
CA LEU A 861 19.23 37.48 -20.79
C LEU A 861 19.10 38.80 -21.59
N ASP A 862 17.87 39.29 -21.75
CA ASP A 862 17.48 40.57 -22.37
C ASP A 862 18.32 41.07 -23.58
N PRO A 863 18.16 40.48 -24.78
CA PRO A 863 18.88 40.90 -25.98
C PRO A 863 18.21 42.08 -26.70
N GLU A 864 18.51 43.31 -26.25
CA GLU A 864 18.22 44.61 -26.90
C GLU A 864 16.95 44.71 -27.79
N GLY A 865 15.84 45.19 -27.23
CA GLY A 865 15.03 46.27 -27.84
C GLY A 865 14.51 46.16 -29.29
N MET A 866 14.44 44.98 -29.90
CA MET A 866 13.95 44.80 -31.27
C MET A 866 12.55 44.19 -31.35
N SER A 867 11.73 44.74 -32.25
CA SER A 867 10.38 44.26 -32.52
C SER A 867 10.40 42.86 -33.14
N ALA A 868 10.10 41.83 -32.34
CA ALA A 868 9.56 40.60 -32.88
C ALA A 868 8.18 40.92 -33.48
N ALA A 869 8.01 40.71 -34.78
CA ALA A 869 6.69 40.83 -35.42
C ALA A 869 5.71 39.88 -34.72
N PRO A 870 4.41 40.24 -34.61
CA PRO A 870 3.44 39.36 -33.97
C PRO A 870 3.32 38.08 -34.78
N VAL A 871 3.95 37.01 -34.29
CA VAL A 871 3.49 35.66 -34.56
C VAL A 871 2.00 35.68 -34.21
N GLN A 872 1.15 35.33 -35.17
CA GLN A 872 -0.28 35.27 -34.95
C GLN A 872 -0.55 34.13 -33.96
N ALA A 873 -0.51 34.44 -32.68
CA ALA A 873 -1.25 33.69 -31.68
C ALA A 873 -2.70 33.70 -32.15
N GLU A 874 -3.17 32.56 -32.67
CA GLU A 874 -4.59 32.35 -32.88
C GLU A 874 -5.28 32.69 -31.56
N VAL A 875 -6.21 33.64 -31.60
CA VAL A 875 -6.93 34.09 -30.41
C VAL A 875 -7.92 32.99 -30.04
N TRP A 876 -7.40 31.95 -29.37
CA TRP A 876 -8.19 31.05 -28.57
C TRP A 876 -8.66 31.86 -27.38
N SER A 877 -9.90 32.33 -27.49
CA SER A 877 -10.58 33.16 -26.51
C SER A 877 -10.97 32.39 -25.25
N ASP A 878 -10.04 31.66 -24.64
CA ASP A 878 -10.16 31.21 -23.27
C ASP A 878 -9.50 32.26 -22.36
N LYS A 879 -10.34 32.89 -21.53
CA LYS A 879 -9.86 33.74 -20.45
C LYS A 879 -8.90 32.91 -19.59
N PRO A 880 -7.66 33.34 -19.31
CA PRO A 880 -6.84 32.67 -18.33
C PRO A 880 -7.47 32.89 -16.96
N LYS A 881 -8.33 31.94 -16.55
CA LYS A 881 -8.53 31.66 -15.13
C LYS A 881 -7.20 31.12 -14.65
N THR A 882 -6.35 32.00 -14.13
CA THR A 882 -5.13 31.63 -13.44
C THR A 882 -5.52 30.80 -12.22
N ASN A 883 -5.59 29.48 -12.40
CA ASN A 883 -5.82 28.52 -11.34
C ASN A 883 -4.57 28.52 -10.45
N LYS A 884 -4.48 29.50 -9.55
CA LYS A 884 -3.44 29.54 -8.51
C LYS A 884 -3.68 28.36 -7.56
N ILE A 885 -2.78 27.39 -7.60
CA ILE A 885 -2.75 26.19 -6.74
C ILE A 885 -1.76 26.47 -5.60
N LEU A 886 -2.08 26.02 -4.39
CA LEU A 886 -1.17 26.15 -3.24
C LEU A 886 -0.15 25.00 -3.25
N TYR A 887 1.13 25.30 -3.02
CA TYR A 887 2.20 24.29 -2.91
C TYR A 887 2.68 24.18 -1.45
N ILE A 888 2.99 22.96 -1.01
CA ILE A 888 3.57 22.65 0.30
C ILE A 888 4.80 21.77 0.08
N ASN A 889 5.95 22.18 0.61
CA ASN A 889 7.26 21.52 0.41
C ASN A 889 7.54 21.19 -1.06
N GLY A 890 7.10 22.08 -1.98
CA GLY A 890 7.28 21.89 -3.42
C GLY A 890 6.26 21.04 -4.15
N HIS A 891 5.30 20.42 -3.45
CA HIS A 891 4.22 19.61 -4.03
C HIS A 891 2.89 20.37 -4.04
N PRO A 892 2.06 20.26 -5.08
CA PRO A 892 0.78 20.96 -5.16
C PRO A 892 -0.29 20.33 -4.26
N LEU A 893 -1.20 21.18 -3.75
CA LEU A 893 -2.46 20.78 -3.12
C LEU A 893 -3.55 20.69 -4.20
N LEU A 894 -3.69 19.54 -4.84
CA LEU A 894 -4.43 19.39 -6.10
C LEU A 894 -5.93 19.70 -6.01
N ASN A 895 -6.55 19.50 -4.84
CA ASN A 895 -7.95 19.84 -4.60
C ASN A 895 -8.18 21.26 -4.01
N THR A 896 -7.17 22.14 -4.06
CA THR A 896 -7.30 23.55 -3.64
C THR A 896 -7.40 24.51 -4.82
N ARG A 897 -8.08 25.65 -4.61
CA ARG A 897 -8.13 26.76 -5.57
C ARG A 897 -8.15 28.08 -4.82
N ILE A 898 -7.26 29.00 -5.17
CA ILE A 898 -7.31 30.38 -4.69
C ILE A 898 -8.32 31.15 -5.55
N ILE A 899 -9.28 31.82 -4.91
CA ILE A 899 -10.16 32.81 -5.50
C ILE A 899 -9.58 34.18 -5.12
N VAL A 900 -9.15 34.93 -6.13
CA VAL A 900 -8.74 36.35 -6.03
C VAL A 900 -9.88 37.22 -6.56
#